data_AF-A0A0A2G549-F1
#
_entry.id   AF-A0A0A2G549-F1
#
_cell.length_a   1.000
_cell.length_b   1.000
_cell.length_c   1.000
_cell.angle_alpha   90.00
_cell.angle_beta   90.00
_cell.angle_gamma   90.00
#
_symmetry.space_group_name_H-M   'P 1'
#
loop_
_entity.id
_entity.type
_entity.pdbx_description
1 polymer ?
#
loop_
_entity_poly.entity_id
_entity_poly.type
_entity_poly.pdbx_seq_one_letter_code
_entity_poly.pdbx_strand_id
1 'polypeptide(L)'
;MDTIYIIICTILSLLVMLGISFMSKVRRASFGNLLSAFALLFGVVFTLLTTKDTDNTPIVTAWSLYPSIIIGAIIGGLFAQRVQMIQMPQLVALLNGLGGVASALVGILSVVGIGAISTQPQGAFELLTGYLAIGVGMITLVGSLVAAGKLHRLLPQKPQVWAYHSMVTMLSLIVLAVFILVGTFGGSTGSPLFWLVIGTTLFASLFGLYFSVRVGGADMPITISLLNSLSGVAGAIAGMAINNVLLVAVGGIVGASGLLLTQIMCRAMNRSLMSILLGGKKSAPLKKAVSAPQTQKVSDTSIIEEKRELSAGTVLADAKEVIIVPGYGMALAQAQHEVKHLADKLRAEGTRVRFAIHPVAGRMPGHMNVLLAEANVPYEDLYEMEAINDDFATCDAVVVIGANDVLNPAARDAEGTPIYGMPVLNVDKAPFVVICNYDLKPGYAGVENPLYSRKEGVALMTGDAKESLAQLSTLLQKAKRAEKPEVKKETGATDASRLAKAKKVIIVPGYGMALAQAQHEVKQLADKLRSNGAEVRFAIHPVAGRMPGHMNVLLAEANVPYEDLYEMDAINDDFAACDAVVVIGANDVLNPAAREAEGTPIYGMPVLNVDKAPFVVICNYDLKSGYAGVENPLYTRSEGVWLMTGDAKESLAKILDAVQGEWTIPSTAQKNMESEVTPGGHLRSAKRVIIVPGYGMALAQAQHEVKQLADKLRNCGADVRFAIHPVAGRMPGHMNVLLAEANVPYEDLYEMDAINDDFATCDAVVVIGANDVLNPAAREAEGTPIYGMPVLNVDQAPYIVICNYDLKPGYAGVENPLYTRSEGVALMTGDAKESVAQLSAQIDAWSDNATTRQEASSSENSFEIWMKEAKSVIIVPGYGMALAQAQHEVKQLSDKFRNRGADVRFAIHPVAGRMPGHMNVLLAEANVPYEDLYEMEAINEDFAKADLAIVVGANDVLNPAARDAEGTPIYGMPVLNVDQTAHIVICNYDLNPGYAGVENPLYTRSEGVVLLTGDAKDSLSKLHQALV
;
A
#
# COMPACT_ATOMS: atom_id res chain seq x y z
N MET A 1 0.79 10.66 56.05
CA MET A 1 0.37 10.25 54.70
C MET A 1 0.60 11.40 53.70
N ASP A 2 0.27 12.64 54.06
CA ASP A 2 0.35 13.81 53.17
C ASP A 2 1.74 14.12 52.62
N THR A 3 2.81 13.97 53.42
CA THR A 3 4.18 14.18 52.93
C THR A 3 4.60 13.16 51.88
N ILE A 4 4.22 11.88 52.07
CA ILE A 4 4.51 10.81 51.10
C ILE A 4 3.72 11.03 49.81
N TYR A 5 2.44 11.44 49.93
CA TYR A 5 1.60 11.80 48.79
C TYR A 5 2.24 12.92 47.96
N ILE A 6 2.66 14.03 48.59
CA ILE A 6 3.29 15.16 47.90
C ILE A 6 4.61 14.73 47.22
N ILE A 7 5.43 13.91 47.87
CA ILE A 7 6.67 13.39 47.29
C ILE A 7 6.37 12.57 46.04
N ILE A 8 5.41 11.64 46.09
CA ILE A 8 5.03 10.82 44.93
C ILE A 8 4.51 11.72 43.81
N CYS A 9 3.60 12.64 44.08
CA CYS A 9 3.09 13.59 43.08
C CYS A 9 4.21 14.42 42.43
N THR A 10 5.20 14.84 43.22
CA THR A 10 6.38 15.57 42.74
C THR A 10 7.22 14.70 41.81
N ILE A 11 7.52 13.46 42.22
CA ILE A 11 8.28 12.52 41.39
C ILE A 11 7.56 12.26 40.06
N LEU A 12 6.25 11.99 40.09
CA LEU A 12 5.48 11.73 38.88
C LEU A 12 5.45 12.93 37.94
N SER A 13 5.32 14.14 38.48
CA SER A 13 5.35 15.38 37.68
C SER A 13 6.73 15.59 37.04
N LEU A 14 7.81 15.31 37.77
CA LEU A 14 9.18 15.36 37.23
C LEU A 14 9.40 14.30 36.14
N LEU A 15 8.86 13.09 36.31
CA LEU A 15 8.94 12.04 35.29
C LEU A 15 8.21 12.43 34.00
N VAL A 16 7.03 13.04 34.10
CA VAL A 16 6.31 13.58 32.93
C VAL A 16 7.12 14.69 32.26
N MET A 17 7.70 15.61 33.03
CA MET A 17 8.54 16.69 32.50
C MET A 17 9.80 16.16 31.80
N LEU A 18 10.48 15.18 32.40
CA LEU A 18 11.63 14.49 31.80
C LEU A 18 11.22 13.71 30.55
N GLY A 19 10.05 13.08 30.56
CA GLY A 19 9.48 12.41 29.40
C GLY A 19 9.29 13.36 28.23
N ILE A 20 8.70 14.55 28.45
CA ILE A 20 8.58 15.62 27.45
C ILE A 20 9.95 16.11 26.97
N SER A 21 10.91 16.29 27.88
CA SER A 21 12.28 16.67 27.51
C SER A 21 13.00 15.61 26.65
N PHE A 22 12.71 14.32 26.85
CA PHE A 22 13.24 13.25 26.00
C PHE A 22 12.50 13.11 24.67
N MET A 23 11.20 13.45 24.62
CA MET A 23 10.45 13.56 23.37
C MET A 23 11.00 14.63 22.43
N SER A 24 11.66 15.68 22.95
CA SER A 24 12.32 16.70 22.12
C SER A 24 13.62 16.21 21.46
N LYS A 25 14.07 14.99 21.74
CA LYS A 25 15.31 14.41 21.18
C LYS A 25 14.96 13.13 20.42
N VAL A 26 15.12 13.15 19.09
CA VAL A 26 14.74 12.04 18.18
C VAL A 26 15.14 10.66 18.73
N ARG A 27 16.42 10.47 19.09
CA ARG A 27 16.96 9.18 19.60
C ARG A 27 16.31 8.71 20.91
N ARG A 28 15.80 9.61 21.75
CA ARG A 28 15.18 9.30 23.04
C ARG A 28 13.67 9.48 23.04
N ALA A 29 13.05 9.79 21.91
CA ALA A 29 11.66 10.18 21.86
C ALA A 29 10.71 9.04 22.28
N SER A 30 10.97 7.82 21.83
CA SER A 30 10.22 6.62 22.23
C SER A 30 10.34 6.35 23.73
N PHE A 31 11.55 6.45 24.28
CA PHE A 31 11.79 6.31 25.72
C PHE A 31 11.08 7.42 26.52
N GLY A 32 11.12 8.67 26.04
CA GLY A 32 10.43 9.79 26.66
C GLY A 32 8.92 9.59 26.72
N ASN A 33 8.33 9.12 25.61
CA ASN A 33 6.90 8.79 25.57
C ASN A 33 6.56 7.65 26.54
N LEU A 34 7.36 6.58 26.55
CA LEU A 34 7.18 5.44 27.46
C LEU A 34 7.27 5.88 28.93
N LEU A 35 8.23 6.75 29.27
CA LEU A 35 8.41 7.30 30.61
C LEU A 35 7.18 8.10 31.07
N SER A 36 6.65 8.97 30.20
CA SER A 36 5.43 9.72 30.47
C SER A 36 4.21 8.79 30.63
N ALA A 37 4.08 7.77 29.79
CA ALA A 37 2.99 6.80 29.87
C ALA A 37 3.02 6.02 31.18
N PHE A 38 4.21 5.55 31.61
CA PHE A 38 4.37 4.89 32.91
C PHE A 38 4.06 5.83 34.09
N ALA A 39 4.53 7.08 34.04
CA ALA A 39 4.25 8.06 35.09
C ALA A 39 2.74 8.34 35.22
N LEU A 40 2.03 8.47 34.10
CA LEU A 40 0.57 8.68 34.08
C LEU A 40 -0.18 7.44 34.56
N LEU A 41 0.20 6.24 34.10
CA LEU A 41 -0.41 4.98 34.56
C LEU A 41 -0.23 4.80 36.07
N PHE A 42 0.98 5.04 36.57
CA PHE A 42 1.25 5.00 38.00
C PHE A 42 0.44 6.07 38.75
N GLY A 43 0.28 7.27 38.19
CA GLY A 43 -0.59 8.31 38.74
C GLY A 43 -2.05 7.88 38.86
N VAL A 44 -2.58 7.16 37.86
CA VAL A 44 -3.94 6.58 37.90
C VAL A 44 -4.03 5.53 39.00
N VAL A 45 -3.12 4.55 39.02
CA VAL A 45 -3.08 3.48 40.04
C VAL A 45 -2.94 4.06 41.45
N PHE A 46 -2.03 5.03 41.62
CA PHE A 46 -1.84 5.73 42.87
C PHE A 46 -3.14 6.41 43.34
N THR A 47 -3.82 7.14 42.44
CA THR A 47 -5.09 7.78 42.73
C THR A 47 -6.17 6.78 43.16
N LEU A 48 -6.28 5.62 42.49
CA LEU A 48 -7.24 4.57 42.84
C LEU A 48 -7.00 3.97 44.24
N LEU A 49 -5.74 3.85 44.64
CA LEU A 49 -5.36 3.22 45.91
C LEU A 49 -5.38 4.20 47.09
N THR A 50 -5.00 5.46 46.88
CA THR A 50 -4.84 6.43 47.97
C THR A 50 -6.02 7.35 48.18
N THR A 51 -6.79 7.61 47.12
CA THR A 51 -7.98 8.45 47.23
C THR A 51 -9.13 7.61 47.77
N LYS A 52 -9.90 8.19 48.67
CA LYS A 52 -11.01 7.51 49.34
C LYS A 52 -12.31 8.26 49.10
N ASP A 53 -13.41 7.52 49.09
CA ASP A 53 -14.75 8.08 49.02
C ASP A 53 -15.21 8.66 50.37
N THR A 54 -16.46 9.14 50.42
CA THR A 54 -17.09 9.72 51.60
C THR A 54 -17.16 8.75 52.79
N ASP A 55 -17.20 7.44 52.53
CA ASP A 55 -17.23 6.38 53.54
C ASP A 55 -15.81 5.89 53.92
N ASN A 56 -14.77 6.62 53.51
CA ASN A 56 -13.36 6.31 53.75
C ASN A 56 -12.92 4.97 53.11
N THR A 57 -13.63 4.53 52.07
CA THR A 57 -13.27 3.34 51.28
C THR A 57 -12.38 3.74 50.09
N PRO A 58 -11.29 3.00 49.78
CA PRO A 58 -10.44 3.32 48.63
C PRO A 58 -11.20 3.26 47.30
N ILE A 59 -11.00 4.22 46.41
CA ILE A 59 -11.75 4.31 45.13
C ILE A 59 -11.60 3.05 44.26
N VAL A 60 -10.53 2.28 44.42
CA VAL A 60 -10.37 0.97 43.75
C VAL A 60 -11.55 0.01 43.99
N THR A 61 -12.33 0.14 45.06
CA THR A 61 -13.51 -0.70 45.31
C THR A 61 -14.77 -0.20 44.59
N ALA A 62 -14.74 0.97 43.95
CA ALA A 62 -15.86 1.51 43.21
C ALA A 62 -16.05 0.77 41.87
N TRP A 63 -16.82 -0.32 41.90
CA TRP A 63 -17.01 -1.20 40.73
C TRP A 63 -17.57 -0.45 39.50
N SER A 64 -18.35 0.60 39.71
CA SER A 64 -18.97 1.42 38.65
C SER A 64 -17.94 2.18 37.79
N LEU A 65 -16.70 2.35 38.27
CA LEU A 65 -15.63 3.04 37.55
C LEU A 65 -15.04 2.19 36.42
N TYR A 66 -14.93 0.87 36.62
CA TYR A 66 -14.23 -0.01 35.68
C TYR A 66 -14.88 -0.10 34.30
N PRO A 67 -16.22 -0.21 34.16
CA PRO A 67 -16.86 -0.16 32.84
C PRO A 67 -16.52 1.12 32.06
N SER A 68 -16.50 2.28 32.73
CA SER A 68 -16.15 3.55 32.08
C SER A 68 -14.69 3.60 31.62
N ILE A 69 -13.75 3.09 32.43
CA ILE A 69 -12.34 2.97 32.05
C ILE A 69 -12.18 2.03 30.85
N ILE A 70 -12.84 0.87 30.87
CA ILE A 70 -12.78 -0.12 29.79
C ILE A 70 -13.33 0.46 28.49
N ILE A 71 -14.50 1.11 28.53
CA ILE A 71 -15.09 1.76 27.35
C ILE A 71 -14.14 2.83 26.80
N GLY A 72 -13.58 3.68 27.66
CA GLY A 72 -12.60 4.69 27.25
C GLY A 72 -11.34 4.09 26.63
N ALA A 73 -10.80 3.02 27.22
CA ALA A 73 -9.63 2.32 26.72
C ALA A 73 -9.89 1.62 25.37
N ILE A 74 -11.06 1.00 25.19
CA ILE A 74 -11.46 0.38 23.92
C ILE A 74 -11.59 1.45 22.83
N ILE A 75 -12.35 2.52 23.07
CA ILE A 75 -12.54 3.59 22.09
C ILE A 75 -11.20 4.24 21.73
N GLY A 76 -10.37 4.55 22.73
CA GLY A 76 -9.03 5.10 22.53
C GLY A 76 -8.11 4.15 21.75
N GLY A 77 -8.11 2.86 22.08
CA GLY A 77 -7.32 1.84 21.39
C GLY A 77 -7.75 1.63 19.93
N LEU A 78 -9.06 1.61 19.67
CA LEU A 78 -9.60 1.52 18.31
C LEU A 78 -9.20 2.71 17.44
N PHE A 79 -9.29 3.94 17.97
CA PHE A 79 -8.83 5.13 17.25
C PHE A 79 -7.32 5.10 17.01
N ALA A 80 -6.52 4.68 18.00
CA ALA A 80 -5.07 4.60 17.85
C ALA A 80 -4.63 3.59 16.77
N GLN A 81 -5.39 2.51 16.54
CA GLN A 81 -5.05 1.49 15.55
C GLN A 81 -5.56 1.79 14.14
N ARG A 82 -6.68 2.52 13.99
CA ARG A 82 -7.37 2.70 12.71
C ARG A 82 -7.10 4.02 11.99
N VAL A 83 -6.61 5.04 12.70
CA VAL A 83 -6.44 6.39 12.12
C VAL A 83 -5.13 6.46 11.32
N GLN A 84 -5.24 6.90 10.06
CA GLN A 84 -4.08 7.10 9.18
C GLN A 84 -3.21 8.28 9.63
N MET A 85 -1.90 8.23 9.36
CA MET A 85 -0.95 9.29 9.78
C MET A 85 -1.33 10.68 9.24
N ILE A 86 -1.92 10.76 8.04
CA ILE A 86 -2.41 12.02 7.45
C ILE A 86 -3.56 12.67 8.25
N GLN A 87 -4.31 11.86 9.02
CA GLN A 87 -5.47 12.28 9.82
C GLN A 87 -5.08 12.66 11.26
N MET A 88 -3.81 12.47 11.66
CA MET A 88 -3.32 12.81 13.00
C MET A 88 -3.69 14.21 13.51
N PRO A 89 -3.65 15.29 12.70
CA PRO A 89 -4.01 16.63 13.18
C PRO A 89 -5.42 16.71 13.77
N GLN A 90 -6.41 16.08 13.13
CA GLN A 90 -7.80 16.16 13.58
C GLN A 90 -8.08 15.21 14.76
N LEU A 91 -7.33 14.10 14.85
CA LEU A 91 -7.39 13.21 16.01
C LEU A 91 -6.83 13.92 17.25
N VAL A 92 -5.69 14.60 17.13
CA VAL A 92 -5.10 15.39 18.23
C VAL A 92 -6.06 16.48 18.70
N ALA A 93 -6.72 17.18 17.77
CA ALA A 93 -7.76 18.14 18.10
C ALA A 93 -8.89 17.46 18.91
N LEU A 94 -9.44 16.34 18.43
CA LEU A 94 -10.50 15.63 19.12
C LEU A 94 -10.10 15.18 20.54
N LEU A 95 -8.91 14.59 20.70
CA LEU A 95 -8.39 14.14 22.00
C LEU A 95 -8.19 15.31 22.98
N ASN A 96 -7.73 16.46 22.50
CA ASN A 96 -7.62 17.68 23.33
C ASN A 96 -8.99 18.17 23.79
N GLY A 97 -10.00 18.10 22.92
CA GLY A 97 -11.39 18.39 23.25
C GLY A 97 -11.94 17.48 24.36
N LEU A 98 -11.60 16.18 24.32
CA LEU A 98 -11.95 15.21 25.37
C LEU A 98 -11.30 15.56 26.72
N GLY A 99 -10.04 16.01 26.72
CA GLY A 99 -9.40 16.54 27.94
C GLY A 99 -10.07 17.80 28.49
N GLY A 100 -10.53 18.67 27.59
CA GLY A 100 -11.29 19.88 27.94
C GLY A 100 -12.63 19.57 28.60
N VAL A 101 -13.42 18.65 28.04
CA VAL A 101 -14.71 18.26 28.63
C VAL A 101 -14.52 17.49 29.94
N ALA A 102 -13.48 16.67 30.08
CA ALA A 102 -13.16 16.03 31.36
C ALA A 102 -12.90 17.07 32.46
N SER A 103 -12.12 18.12 32.15
CA SER A 103 -11.88 19.23 33.08
C SER A 103 -13.15 20.02 33.41
N ALA A 104 -14.02 20.25 32.40
CA ALA A 104 -15.30 20.91 32.60
C ALA A 104 -16.23 20.09 33.50
N LEU A 105 -16.29 18.77 33.32
CA LEU A 105 -17.08 17.87 34.16
C LEU A 105 -16.58 17.87 35.61
N VAL A 106 -15.26 17.84 35.82
CA VAL A 106 -14.68 18.00 37.17
C VAL A 106 -15.07 19.36 37.78
N GLY A 107 -15.03 20.44 37.00
CA GLY A 107 -15.50 21.76 37.42
C GLY A 107 -16.98 21.80 37.82
N ILE A 108 -17.86 21.17 37.00
CA ILE A 108 -19.30 21.05 37.31
C ILE A 108 -19.51 20.30 38.61
N LEU A 109 -18.88 19.13 38.77
CA LEU A 109 -19.01 18.30 39.96
C LEU A 109 -18.53 19.05 41.21
N SER A 110 -17.39 19.75 41.11
CA SER A 110 -16.88 20.58 42.18
C SER A 110 -17.88 21.67 42.56
N VAL A 111 -18.35 22.50 41.62
CA VAL A 111 -19.30 23.60 41.89
C VAL A 111 -20.66 23.12 42.43
N VAL A 112 -21.12 21.94 42.03
CA VAL A 112 -22.36 21.33 42.56
C VAL A 112 -22.15 20.74 43.96
N GLY A 113 -20.92 20.57 44.41
CA GLY A 113 -20.58 19.99 45.70
C GLY A 113 -20.54 18.45 45.71
N ILE A 114 -20.53 17.82 44.54
CA ILE A 114 -20.44 16.36 44.41
C ILE A 114 -18.96 15.95 44.43
N GLY A 115 -18.59 15.08 45.39
CA GLY A 115 -17.21 14.63 45.55
C GLY A 115 -16.33 15.53 46.42
N ALA A 116 -16.91 16.50 47.14
CA ALA A 116 -16.18 17.31 48.12
C ALA A 116 -15.82 16.46 49.35
N ILE A 117 -14.52 16.32 49.63
CA ILE A 117 -13.97 15.52 50.76
C ILE A 117 -14.27 16.17 52.12
N SER A 118 -14.65 17.44 52.15
CA SER A 118 -14.92 18.21 53.37
C SER A 118 -16.38 18.65 53.43
N THR A 119 -16.98 18.55 54.62
CA THR A 119 -18.31 19.09 54.97
C THR A 119 -18.33 20.61 55.14
N GLN A 120 -17.21 21.29 54.86
CA GLN A 120 -17.08 22.74 54.95
C GLN A 120 -17.68 23.41 53.71
N PRO A 121 -18.29 24.60 53.84
CA PRO A 121 -18.72 25.38 52.69
C PRO A 121 -17.54 25.62 51.75
N GLN A 122 -17.74 25.42 50.46
CA GLN A 122 -16.71 25.71 49.46
C GLN A 122 -16.32 27.19 49.54
N GLY A 123 -15.03 27.46 49.62
CA GLY A 123 -14.51 28.80 49.60
C GLY A 123 -14.68 29.44 48.24
N ALA A 124 -14.49 30.76 48.19
CA ALA A 124 -14.50 31.50 46.92
C ALA A 124 -13.41 31.01 45.95
N PHE A 125 -12.32 30.42 46.46
CA PHE A 125 -11.25 29.89 45.62
C PHE A 125 -11.67 28.61 44.88
N GLU A 126 -12.28 27.65 45.57
CA GLU A 126 -12.77 26.40 44.98
C GLU A 126 -13.90 26.67 43.97
N LEU A 127 -14.82 27.57 44.31
CA LEU A 127 -15.88 27.98 43.39
C LEU A 127 -15.32 28.70 42.15
N LEU A 128 -14.39 29.65 42.33
CA LEU A 128 -13.77 30.36 41.22
C LEU A 128 -13.04 29.41 40.27
N THR A 129 -12.22 28.52 40.83
CA THR A 129 -11.48 27.54 40.04
C THR A 129 -12.41 26.50 39.41
N GLY A 130 -13.49 26.09 40.09
CA GLY A 130 -14.52 25.23 39.52
C GLY A 130 -15.22 25.87 38.30
N TYR A 131 -15.72 27.10 38.43
CA TYR A 131 -16.34 27.82 37.31
C TYR A 131 -15.35 28.14 36.18
N LEU A 132 -14.09 28.43 36.49
CA LEU A 132 -13.03 28.60 35.48
C LEU A 132 -12.74 27.29 34.74
N ALA A 133 -12.74 26.13 35.43
CA ALA A 133 -12.56 24.83 34.79
C ALA A 133 -13.70 24.51 33.82
N ILE A 134 -14.95 24.85 34.17
CA ILE A 134 -16.11 24.76 33.25
C ILE A 134 -15.88 25.66 32.03
N GLY A 135 -15.52 26.92 32.26
CA GLY A 135 -15.30 27.90 31.20
C GLY A 135 -14.21 27.48 30.21
N VAL A 136 -12.98 27.28 30.71
CA VAL A 136 -11.82 26.93 29.86
C VAL A 136 -12.01 25.54 29.23
N GLY A 137 -12.58 24.59 29.96
CA GLY A 137 -12.84 23.24 29.47
C GLY A 137 -13.84 23.21 28.30
N MET A 138 -14.95 23.96 28.40
CA MET A 138 -15.95 24.03 27.32
C MET A 138 -15.48 24.84 26.11
N ILE A 139 -14.69 25.91 26.32
CA ILE A 139 -14.00 26.62 25.22
C ILE A 139 -13.10 25.64 24.46
N THR A 140 -12.33 24.83 25.20
CA THR A 140 -11.41 23.84 24.63
C THR A 140 -12.15 22.75 23.87
N LEU A 141 -13.23 22.20 24.43
CA LEU A 141 -14.06 21.20 23.77
C LEU A 141 -14.60 21.72 22.44
N VAL A 142 -15.36 22.82 22.46
CA VAL A 142 -16.05 23.32 21.27
C VAL A 142 -15.06 23.83 20.24
N GLY A 143 -14.00 24.54 20.66
CA GLY A 143 -12.95 24.98 19.76
C GLY A 143 -12.25 23.81 19.06
N SER A 144 -12.01 22.73 19.80
CA SER A 144 -11.37 21.52 19.26
C SER A 144 -12.27 20.75 18.30
N LEU A 145 -13.57 20.65 18.58
CA LEU A 145 -14.54 20.02 17.68
C LEU A 145 -14.66 20.79 16.36
N VAL A 146 -14.67 22.12 16.40
CA VAL A 146 -14.67 22.95 15.18
C VAL A 146 -13.35 22.77 14.40
N ALA A 147 -12.20 22.75 15.08
CA ALA A 147 -10.92 22.52 14.45
C ALA A 147 -10.84 21.14 13.78
N ALA A 148 -11.28 20.09 14.49
CA ALA A 148 -11.36 18.74 13.96
C ALA A 148 -12.32 18.66 12.76
N GLY A 149 -13.51 19.25 12.86
CA GLY A 149 -14.50 19.29 11.78
C GLY A 149 -14.00 20.00 10.53
N LYS A 150 -13.22 21.09 10.67
CA LYS A 150 -12.59 21.78 9.53
C LYS A 150 -11.51 20.93 8.86
N LEU A 151 -10.67 20.26 9.65
CA LEU A 151 -9.61 19.41 9.10
C LEU A 151 -10.16 18.14 8.45
N HIS A 152 -11.22 17.57 9.03
CA HIS A 152 -11.97 16.45 8.46
C HIS A 152 -12.94 16.85 7.33
N ARG A 153 -12.93 18.13 6.92
CA ARG A 153 -13.76 18.71 5.84
C ARG A 153 -15.29 18.61 6.06
N LEU A 154 -15.73 18.33 7.29
CA LEU A 154 -17.14 18.46 7.69
C LEU A 154 -17.58 19.93 7.75
N LEU A 155 -16.63 20.83 8.02
CA LEU A 155 -16.83 22.28 8.04
C LEU A 155 -15.96 22.95 6.97
N PRO A 156 -16.39 24.10 6.41
CA PRO A 156 -15.58 24.87 5.46
C PRO A 156 -14.21 25.26 6.03
N GLN A 157 -13.14 24.98 5.28
CA GLN A 157 -11.77 25.30 5.69
C GLN A 157 -11.46 26.80 5.60
N LYS A 158 -12.17 27.55 4.76
CA LYS A 158 -11.99 29.01 4.65
C LYS A 158 -12.51 29.72 5.91
N PRO A 159 -11.82 30.78 6.41
CA PRO A 159 -12.30 31.61 7.50
C PRO A 159 -13.78 32.00 7.34
N GLN A 160 -14.62 31.73 8.34
CA GLN A 160 -16.02 32.12 8.34
C GLN A 160 -16.21 33.31 9.28
N VAL A 161 -16.57 34.47 8.72
CA VAL A 161 -16.89 35.68 9.50
C VAL A 161 -18.36 36.00 9.32
N TRP A 162 -19.13 35.82 10.40
CA TRP A 162 -20.57 36.08 10.42
C TRP A 162 -20.90 37.55 10.71
N ALA A 163 -22.16 37.94 10.52
CA ALA A 163 -22.62 39.26 10.91
C ALA A 163 -22.42 39.47 12.43
N TYR A 164 -21.93 40.65 12.81
CA TYR A 164 -21.61 41.01 14.20
C TYR A 164 -20.62 40.06 14.90
N HIS A 165 -19.83 39.28 14.16
CA HIS A 165 -18.99 38.22 14.72
C HIS A 165 -18.11 38.71 15.87
N SER A 166 -17.31 39.77 15.68
CA SER A 166 -16.43 40.30 16.74
C SER A 166 -17.21 40.78 17.98
N MET A 167 -18.42 41.32 17.79
CA MET A 167 -19.28 41.75 18.88
C MET A 167 -19.77 40.54 19.67
N VAL A 168 -20.24 39.49 18.99
CA VAL A 168 -20.75 38.27 19.64
C VAL A 168 -19.62 37.49 20.33
N THR A 169 -18.42 37.41 19.72
CA THR A 169 -17.24 36.81 20.36
C THR A 169 -16.87 37.53 21.66
N MET A 170 -16.85 38.88 21.65
CA MET A 170 -16.52 39.64 22.85
C MET A 170 -17.64 39.56 23.90
N LEU A 171 -18.90 39.63 23.45
CA LEU A 171 -20.06 39.55 24.32
C LEU A 171 -20.14 38.19 25.03
N SER A 172 -19.91 37.08 24.33
CA SER A 172 -19.91 35.75 24.94
C SER A 172 -18.80 35.62 25.98
N LEU A 173 -17.63 36.21 25.76
CA LEU A 173 -16.53 36.24 26.75
C LEU A 173 -16.88 37.09 27.99
N ILE A 174 -17.45 38.28 27.79
CA ILE A 174 -17.86 39.15 28.90
C ILE A 174 -18.96 38.48 29.73
N VAL A 175 -19.98 37.94 29.07
CA VAL A 175 -21.09 37.27 29.76
C VAL A 175 -20.58 36.02 30.48
N LEU A 176 -19.68 35.25 29.88
CA LEU A 176 -19.00 34.15 30.56
C LEU A 176 -18.29 34.62 31.85
N ALA A 177 -17.52 35.70 31.79
CA ALA A 177 -16.84 36.25 32.97
C ALA A 177 -17.83 36.67 34.06
N VAL A 178 -18.98 37.24 33.70
CA VAL A 178 -20.06 37.58 34.64
C VAL A 178 -20.63 36.30 35.30
N PHE A 179 -20.92 35.26 34.53
CA PHE A 179 -21.39 33.98 35.09
C PHE A 179 -20.40 33.37 36.08
N ILE A 180 -19.10 33.43 35.76
CA ILE A 180 -18.03 32.96 36.66
C ILE A 180 -18.00 33.78 37.96
N LEU A 181 -18.04 35.12 37.87
CA LEU A 181 -18.00 35.99 39.04
C LEU A 181 -19.25 35.86 39.92
N VAL A 182 -20.44 35.84 39.31
CA VAL A 182 -21.71 35.66 40.02
C VAL A 182 -21.78 34.26 40.63
N GLY A 183 -21.32 33.23 39.92
CA GLY A 183 -21.21 31.88 40.46
C GLY A 183 -20.29 31.80 41.68
N THR A 184 -19.17 32.50 41.63
CA THR A 184 -18.16 32.51 42.71
C THR A 184 -18.64 33.23 43.96
N PHE A 185 -19.18 34.45 43.80
CA PHE A 185 -19.47 35.35 44.93
C PHE A 185 -20.95 35.44 45.29
N GLY A 186 -21.84 34.89 44.45
CA GLY A 186 -23.28 35.02 44.62
C GLY A 186 -23.89 34.05 45.64
N GLY A 187 -23.13 33.08 46.16
CA GLY A 187 -23.59 32.14 47.20
C GLY A 187 -24.86 31.35 46.80
N SER A 188 -25.03 31.09 45.51
CA SER A 188 -26.26 30.52 44.93
C SER A 188 -26.36 29.01 45.13
N THR A 189 -27.48 28.52 45.64
CA THR A 189 -27.78 27.09 45.84
C THR A 189 -29.13 26.72 45.21
N GLY A 190 -29.34 25.45 44.85
CA GLY A 190 -30.60 24.99 44.25
C GLY A 190 -30.76 25.41 42.77
N SER A 191 -31.94 25.89 42.37
CA SER A 191 -32.21 26.22 40.95
C SER A 191 -31.35 27.34 40.36
N PRO A 192 -30.94 28.41 41.09
CA PRO A 192 -30.00 29.39 40.57
C PRO A 192 -28.62 28.80 40.22
N LEU A 193 -28.11 27.85 41.01
CA LEU A 193 -26.84 27.16 40.74
C LEU A 193 -26.87 26.43 39.40
N PHE A 194 -27.97 25.71 39.14
CA PHE A 194 -28.20 25.01 37.87
C PHE A 194 -28.13 25.98 36.68
N TRP A 195 -28.80 27.12 36.76
CA TRP A 195 -28.76 28.14 35.70
C TRP A 195 -27.39 28.79 35.54
N LEU A 196 -26.63 28.97 36.63
CA LEU A 196 -25.26 29.48 36.57
C LEU A 196 -24.32 28.50 35.88
N VAL A 197 -24.43 27.20 36.16
CA VAL A 197 -23.65 26.14 35.49
C VAL A 197 -24.01 26.06 34.01
N ILE A 198 -25.30 26.07 33.67
CA ILE A 198 -25.77 26.09 32.27
C ILE A 198 -25.30 27.34 31.56
N GLY A 199 -25.45 28.51 32.17
CA GLY A 199 -25.01 29.78 31.60
C GLY A 199 -23.51 29.78 31.34
N THR A 200 -22.70 29.35 32.30
CA THR A 200 -21.24 29.22 32.13
C THR A 200 -20.91 28.28 30.97
N THR A 201 -21.52 27.11 30.92
CA THR A 201 -21.32 26.10 29.86
C THR A 201 -21.71 26.63 28.49
N LEU A 202 -22.88 27.29 28.38
CA LEU A 202 -23.41 27.83 27.14
C LEU A 202 -22.53 28.95 26.59
N PHE A 203 -22.20 29.96 27.40
CA PHE A 203 -21.41 31.10 26.93
C PHE A 203 -19.95 30.73 26.67
N ALA A 204 -19.38 29.78 27.40
CA ALA A 204 -18.09 29.18 27.08
C ALA A 204 -18.12 28.43 25.73
N SER A 205 -19.16 27.65 25.48
CA SER A 205 -19.36 26.95 24.20
C SER A 205 -19.53 27.93 23.04
N LEU A 206 -20.33 28.98 23.23
CA LEU A 206 -20.52 30.05 22.23
C LEU A 206 -19.21 30.78 21.94
N PHE A 207 -18.42 31.10 22.97
CA PHE A 207 -17.11 31.69 22.77
C PHE A 207 -16.20 30.76 21.98
N GLY A 208 -16.08 29.49 22.38
CA GLY A 208 -15.28 28.47 21.69
C GLY A 208 -15.67 28.31 20.22
N LEU A 209 -16.98 28.31 19.92
CA LEU A 209 -17.52 28.24 18.56
C LEU A 209 -17.12 29.46 17.73
N TYR A 210 -17.46 30.66 18.18
CA TYR A 210 -17.19 31.88 17.40
C TYR A 210 -15.70 32.11 17.21
N PHE A 211 -14.90 31.89 18.25
CA PHE A 211 -13.45 31.99 18.19
C PHE A 211 -12.87 31.06 17.10
N SER A 212 -13.19 29.76 17.14
CA SER A 212 -12.60 28.77 16.24
C SER A 212 -13.15 28.81 14.80
N VAL A 213 -14.41 29.23 14.60
CA VAL A 213 -15.04 29.34 13.28
C VAL A 213 -14.38 30.43 12.41
N ARG A 214 -13.87 31.51 13.00
CA ARG A 214 -13.15 32.56 12.26
C ARG A 214 -11.77 32.14 11.78
N VAL A 215 -11.12 31.17 12.44
CA VAL A 215 -9.77 30.73 12.06
C VAL A 215 -9.79 29.97 10.72
N GLY A 216 -8.82 30.20 9.84
CA GLY A 216 -8.69 29.48 8.58
C GLY A 216 -8.00 28.12 8.70
N GLY A 217 -8.19 27.25 7.70
CA GLY A 217 -7.67 25.88 7.64
C GLY A 217 -6.16 25.74 7.86
N ALA A 218 -5.33 26.64 7.36
CA ALA A 218 -3.88 26.57 7.60
C ALA A 218 -3.44 27.15 8.93
N ASP A 219 -4.28 27.93 9.62
CA ASP A 219 -4.00 28.37 11.00
C ASP A 219 -4.60 27.40 12.03
N MET A 220 -5.31 26.35 11.58
CA MET A 220 -5.82 25.29 12.44
C MET A 220 -4.71 24.64 13.28
N PRO A 221 -3.50 24.37 12.77
CA PRO A 221 -2.45 23.77 13.59
C PRO A 221 -2.04 24.65 14.79
N ILE A 222 -1.94 25.97 14.58
CA ILE A 222 -1.69 26.93 15.67
C ILE A 222 -2.85 26.90 16.66
N THR A 223 -4.09 26.86 16.17
CA THR A 223 -5.28 26.81 17.01
C THR A 223 -5.37 25.52 17.82
N ILE A 224 -5.00 24.38 17.24
CA ILE A 224 -4.94 23.09 17.94
C ILE A 224 -3.85 23.10 19.02
N SER A 225 -2.70 23.70 18.73
CA SER A 225 -1.63 23.88 19.72
C SER A 225 -2.06 24.78 20.89
N LEU A 226 -2.78 25.86 20.59
CA LEU A 226 -3.35 26.73 21.62
C LEU A 226 -4.42 25.99 22.44
N LEU A 227 -5.31 25.24 21.80
CA LEU A 227 -6.34 24.44 22.48
C LEU A 227 -5.70 23.32 23.32
N ASN A 228 -4.57 22.76 22.91
CA ASN A 228 -3.77 21.84 23.73
C ASN A 228 -3.28 22.52 25.01
N SER A 229 -2.76 23.75 24.90
CA SER A 229 -2.36 24.55 26.05
C SER A 229 -3.56 24.83 26.98
N LEU A 230 -4.72 25.21 26.41
CA LEU A 230 -5.95 25.44 27.18
C LEU A 230 -6.47 24.18 27.87
N SER A 231 -6.32 23.00 27.25
CA SER A 231 -6.66 21.71 27.88
C SER A 231 -5.78 21.46 29.13
N GLY A 232 -4.47 21.70 29.02
CA GLY A 232 -3.56 21.60 30.17
C GLY A 232 -3.88 22.59 31.28
N VAL A 233 -4.13 23.86 30.92
CA VAL A 233 -4.55 24.91 31.88
C VAL A 233 -5.89 24.57 32.53
N ALA A 234 -6.87 24.08 31.76
CA ALA A 234 -8.15 23.62 32.30
C ALA A 234 -7.97 22.47 33.29
N GLY A 235 -7.11 21.50 32.97
CA GLY A 235 -6.74 20.41 33.88
C GLY A 235 -6.12 20.94 35.18
N ALA A 236 -5.18 21.89 35.08
CA ALA A 236 -4.55 22.48 36.27
C ALA A 236 -5.56 23.23 37.15
N ILE A 237 -6.48 23.99 36.54
CA ILE A 237 -7.55 24.70 37.24
C ILE A 237 -8.54 23.73 37.88
N ALA A 238 -8.94 22.67 37.18
CA ALA A 238 -9.77 21.61 37.75
C ALA A 238 -9.07 20.94 38.94
N GLY A 239 -7.76 20.71 38.86
CA GLY A 239 -6.93 20.23 39.96
C GLY A 239 -6.96 21.16 41.18
N MET A 240 -6.90 22.48 40.97
CA MET A 240 -7.05 23.45 42.08
C MET A 240 -8.45 23.38 42.68
N ALA A 241 -9.50 23.20 41.87
CA ALA A 241 -10.88 23.12 42.33
C ALA A 241 -11.18 21.89 43.21
N ILE A 242 -10.38 20.82 43.09
CA ILE A 242 -10.51 19.59 43.90
C ILE A 242 -9.31 19.34 44.81
N ASN A 243 -8.40 20.32 44.95
CA ASN A 243 -7.17 20.21 45.74
C ASN A 243 -6.25 19.02 45.36
N ASN A 244 -6.15 18.68 44.06
CA ASN A 244 -5.30 17.59 43.56
C ASN A 244 -3.97 18.13 43.00
N VAL A 245 -2.90 17.99 43.78
CA VAL A 245 -1.56 18.51 43.46
C VAL A 245 -0.98 17.92 42.17
N LEU A 246 -1.20 16.62 41.92
CA LEU A 246 -0.70 15.96 40.71
C LEU A 246 -1.35 16.53 39.45
N LEU A 247 -2.67 16.73 39.49
CA LEU A 247 -3.43 17.30 38.37
C LEU A 247 -3.04 18.76 38.10
N VAL A 248 -2.80 19.55 39.17
CA VAL A 248 -2.27 20.92 39.06
C VAL A 248 -0.91 20.93 38.36
N ALA A 249 0.02 20.09 38.83
CA ALA A 249 1.39 20.06 38.31
C ALA A 249 1.44 19.58 36.85
N VAL A 250 0.81 18.45 36.53
CA VAL A 250 0.81 17.88 35.17
C VAL A 250 0.07 18.80 34.20
N GLY A 251 -1.09 19.33 34.60
CA GLY A 251 -1.85 20.29 33.79
C GLY A 251 -1.03 21.55 33.49
N GLY A 252 -0.33 22.09 34.48
CA GLY A 252 0.54 23.26 34.31
C GLY A 252 1.70 23.01 33.34
N ILE A 253 2.34 21.83 33.43
CA ILE A 253 3.42 21.41 32.52
C ILE A 253 2.90 21.34 31.08
N VAL A 254 1.77 20.66 30.86
CA VAL A 254 1.15 20.54 29.52
C VAL A 254 0.71 21.89 28.98
N GLY A 255 0.11 22.73 29.83
CA GLY A 255 -0.33 24.08 29.48
C GLY A 255 0.82 24.97 29.02
N ALA A 256 1.92 25.00 29.78
CA ALA A 256 3.12 25.77 29.45
C ALA A 256 3.79 25.26 28.17
N SER A 257 3.94 23.93 28.04
CA SER A 257 4.53 23.31 26.84
C SER A 257 3.73 23.60 25.57
N GLY A 258 2.39 23.52 25.65
CA GLY A 258 1.51 23.85 24.53
C GLY A 258 1.60 25.32 24.10
N LEU A 259 1.73 26.24 25.06
CA LEU A 259 1.86 27.66 24.76
C LEU A 259 3.19 27.99 24.09
N LEU A 260 4.29 27.37 24.56
CA LEU A 260 5.60 27.49 23.92
C LEU A 260 5.58 26.95 22.48
N LEU A 261 4.96 25.78 22.27
CA LEU A 261 4.79 25.22 20.93
C LEU A 261 3.98 26.17 20.03
N THR A 262 2.89 26.73 20.55
CA THR A 262 2.07 27.72 19.83
C THR A 262 2.91 28.93 19.41
N GLN A 263 3.76 29.46 20.29
CA GLN A 263 4.63 30.59 19.99
C GLN A 263 5.67 30.27 18.91
N ILE A 264 6.28 29.09 18.97
CA ILE A 264 7.24 28.63 17.96
C ILE A 264 6.55 28.55 16.59
N MET A 265 5.34 27.97 16.53
CA MET A 265 4.56 27.89 15.30
C MET A 265 4.14 29.26 14.76
N CYS A 266 3.69 30.17 15.63
CA CYS A 266 3.38 31.55 15.26
C CYS A 266 4.59 32.26 14.63
N ARG A 267 5.77 32.10 15.24
CA ARG A 267 7.02 32.67 14.72
C ARG A 267 7.40 32.05 13.37
N ALA A 268 7.30 30.74 13.23
CA ALA A 268 7.59 30.03 11.99
C ALA A 268 6.64 30.42 10.83
N MET A 269 5.40 30.81 11.13
CA MET A 269 4.43 31.29 10.14
C MET A 269 4.45 32.81 9.95
N ASN A 270 5.32 33.55 10.65
CA ASN A 270 5.30 35.02 10.78
C ASN A 270 3.89 35.60 11.03
N ARG A 271 3.13 34.94 11.90
CA ARG A 271 1.80 35.38 12.33
C ARG A 271 1.80 35.59 13.83
N SER A 272 1.27 36.73 14.26
CA SER A 272 1.05 36.95 15.69
C SER A 272 -0.16 36.14 16.17
N LEU A 273 -0.08 35.54 17.35
CA LEU A 273 -1.21 34.85 17.99
C LEU A 273 -2.45 35.74 17.99
N MET A 274 -2.30 37.01 18.35
CA MET A 274 -3.39 37.98 18.39
C MET A 274 -4.07 38.20 17.03
N SER A 275 -3.30 38.22 15.93
CA SER A 275 -3.87 38.34 14.58
C SER A 275 -4.67 37.12 14.14
N ILE A 276 -4.35 35.94 14.68
CA ILE A 276 -5.08 34.70 14.41
C ILE A 276 -6.38 34.67 15.24
N LEU A 277 -6.30 35.06 16.52
CA LEU A 277 -7.44 35.08 17.44
C LEU A 277 -8.49 36.15 17.08
N LEU A 278 -8.05 37.36 16.73
CA LEU A 278 -8.96 38.49 16.45
C LEU A 278 -9.35 38.60 14.97
N GLY A 279 -8.69 37.84 14.09
CA GLY A 279 -8.72 38.04 12.65
C GLY A 279 -7.83 39.22 12.25
N GLY A 280 -6.89 38.99 11.33
CA GLY A 280 -5.98 40.03 10.86
C GLY A 280 -6.74 41.27 10.39
N LYS A 281 -6.21 42.47 10.67
CA LYS A 281 -6.69 43.70 10.04
C LYS A 281 -6.73 43.46 8.53
N LYS A 282 -7.85 43.79 7.86
CA LYS A 282 -7.89 43.84 6.40
C LYS A 282 -6.64 44.58 5.95
N SER A 283 -5.76 43.93 5.18
CA SER A 283 -4.80 44.66 4.37
C SER A 283 -5.61 45.75 3.66
N ALA A 284 -5.14 47.00 3.75
CA ALA A 284 -5.76 48.09 3.01
C ALA A 284 -5.98 47.62 1.56
N PRO A 285 -7.08 48.04 0.88
CA PRO A 285 -7.22 47.74 -0.54
C PRO A 285 -5.90 48.11 -1.21
N LEU A 286 -5.32 47.14 -1.94
CA LEU A 286 -4.07 47.31 -2.67
C LEU A 286 -4.03 48.74 -3.22
N LYS A 287 -3.19 49.61 -2.66
CA LYS A 287 -2.86 50.87 -3.32
C LYS A 287 -2.37 50.41 -4.69
N LYS A 288 -3.07 50.84 -5.75
CA LYS A 288 -2.65 50.66 -7.15
C LYS A 288 -1.13 50.79 -7.18
N ALA A 289 -0.44 49.66 -7.37
CA ALA A 289 0.98 49.68 -7.60
C ALA A 289 1.19 50.54 -8.86
N VAL A 290 2.08 51.51 -8.72
CA VAL A 290 2.51 52.38 -9.80
C VAL A 290 2.98 51.49 -10.95
N SER A 291 2.48 51.79 -12.14
CA SER A 291 2.79 51.14 -13.40
C SER A 291 4.29 50.86 -13.57
N ALA A 292 4.62 49.58 -13.68
CA ALA A 292 5.84 49.04 -14.31
C ALA A 292 5.39 47.91 -15.27
N PRO A 293 6.10 47.67 -16.37
CA PRO A 293 5.53 47.67 -17.72
C PRO A 293 4.55 46.53 -17.99
N GLN A 294 3.56 46.82 -18.85
CA GLN A 294 2.70 45.82 -19.48
C GLN A 294 3.57 44.68 -20.04
N THR A 295 3.48 43.51 -19.41
CA THR A 295 3.75 42.26 -20.12
C THR A 295 2.38 41.68 -20.44
N GLN A 296 2.15 41.46 -21.73
CA GLN A 296 0.86 41.15 -22.33
C GLN A 296 0.13 40.02 -21.62
N LYS A 297 -1.20 40.18 -21.47
CA LYS A 297 -2.11 39.04 -21.47
C LYS A 297 -1.86 38.25 -22.76
N VAL A 298 -1.30 37.06 -22.65
CA VAL A 298 -1.36 36.08 -23.73
C VAL A 298 -2.70 35.35 -23.58
N SER A 299 -3.62 35.70 -24.45
CA SER A 299 -4.78 34.90 -24.85
C SER A 299 -4.30 33.61 -25.54
N ASP A 300 -4.99 32.51 -25.26
CA ASP A 300 -5.16 31.30 -26.07
C ASP A 300 -3.96 30.72 -26.84
N THR A 301 -3.70 29.42 -26.59
CA THR A 301 -3.08 28.46 -27.53
C THR A 301 -1.93 29.02 -28.38
N SER A 302 -0.72 28.98 -27.83
CA SER A 302 0.48 28.89 -28.66
C SER A 302 1.43 27.89 -28.04
N ILE A 303 1.81 26.93 -28.88
CA ILE A 303 2.90 25.97 -28.69
C ILE A 303 4.11 26.77 -28.20
N ILE A 304 4.61 26.45 -27.00
CA ILE A 304 5.90 26.97 -26.55
C ILE A 304 6.95 26.35 -27.46
N GLU A 305 7.60 27.20 -28.26
CA GLU A 305 8.72 26.83 -29.14
C GLU A 305 9.82 26.14 -28.33
N GLU A 306 10.19 24.94 -28.78
CA GLU A 306 11.36 24.19 -28.32
C GLU A 306 12.64 25.01 -28.48
N LYS A 307 13.19 25.50 -27.38
CA LYS A 307 14.57 25.99 -27.31
C LYS A 307 15.30 25.22 -26.21
N ARG A 308 16.03 24.17 -26.60
CA ARG A 308 16.96 23.32 -25.80
C ARG A 308 17.06 23.72 -24.32
N GLU A 309 16.06 23.37 -23.52
CA GLU A 309 16.20 23.36 -22.07
C GLU A 309 16.88 22.04 -21.68
N LEU A 310 17.86 22.09 -20.78
CA LEU A 310 18.38 20.87 -20.17
C LEU A 310 17.19 20.16 -19.51
N SER A 311 16.95 18.91 -19.90
CA SER A 311 15.90 18.10 -19.29
C SER A 311 16.13 18.03 -17.78
N ALA A 312 15.09 18.15 -16.96
CA ALA A 312 15.20 17.95 -15.51
C ALA A 312 15.94 16.64 -15.16
N GLY A 313 15.80 15.62 -16.00
CA GLY A 313 16.53 14.37 -15.89
C GLY A 313 18.05 14.48 -16.11
N THR A 314 18.52 15.32 -17.04
CA THR A 314 19.97 15.52 -17.28
C THR A 314 20.61 16.29 -16.15
N VAL A 315 19.96 17.34 -15.65
CA VAL A 315 20.51 18.11 -14.52
C VAL A 315 20.60 17.24 -13.26
N LEU A 316 19.56 16.45 -12.97
CA LEU A 316 19.60 15.54 -11.82
C LEU A 316 20.55 14.35 -12.02
N ALA A 317 20.85 13.99 -13.27
CA ALA A 317 21.81 12.93 -13.56
C ALA A 317 23.24 13.32 -13.19
N ASP A 318 23.59 14.59 -13.40
CA ASP A 318 24.93 15.14 -13.21
C ASP A 318 25.13 15.76 -11.81
N ALA A 319 24.04 15.94 -11.07
CA ALA A 319 24.05 16.55 -9.75
C ALA A 319 24.82 15.70 -8.72
N LYS A 320 25.74 16.35 -8.00
CA LYS A 320 26.47 15.77 -6.85
C LYS A 320 25.73 16.02 -5.54
N GLU A 321 24.97 17.11 -5.44
CA GLU A 321 24.17 17.45 -4.27
C GLU A 321 22.76 17.88 -4.67
N VAL A 322 21.77 17.13 -4.18
CA VAL A 322 20.34 17.39 -4.42
C VAL A 322 19.62 17.63 -3.10
N ILE A 323 18.85 18.70 -3.03
CA ILE A 323 17.99 19.01 -1.90
C ILE A 323 16.53 18.73 -2.29
N ILE A 324 15.84 17.89 -1.53
CA ILE A 324 14.42 17.60 -1.73
C ILE A 324 13.59 18.41 -0.75
N VAL A 325 12.59 19.13 -1.25
CA VAL A 325 11.69 20.00 -0.46
C VAL A 325 10.26 19.43 -0.52
N PRO A 326 9.85 18.63 0.48
CA PRO A 326 8.50 18.08 0.54
C PRO A 326 7.49 19.13 1.03
N GLY A 327 6.25 19.04 0.55
CA GLY A 327 5.13 19.87 0.95
C GLY A 327 3.81 19.11 1.06
N TYR A 328 2.72 19.85 1.27
CA TYR A 328 1.41 19.23 1.49
C TYR A 328 0.87 18.44 0.28
N GLY A 329 1.26 18.82 -0.94
CA GLY A 329 0.89 18.07 -2.15
C GLY A 329 1.46 16.64 -2.16
N MET A 330 2.65 16.42 -1.58
CA MET A 330 3.20 15.06 -1.38
C MET A 330 2.28 14.21 -0.51
N ALA A 331 1.76 14.78 0.59
CA ALA A 331 0.85 14.09 1.49
C ALA A 331 -0.51 13.78 0.84
N LEU A 332 -1.05 14.70 0.05
CA LEU A 332 -2.30 14.49 -0.68
C LEU A 332 -2.19 13.35 -1.71
N ALA A 333 -1.07 13.30 -2.42
CA ALA A 333 -0.78 12.27 -3.43
C ALA A 333 -0.30 10.93 -2.84
N GLN A 334 -0.08 10.86 -1.51
CA GLN A 334 0.56 9.72 -0.85
C GLN A 334 1.91 9.33 -1.50
N ALA A 335 2.70 10.35 -1.86
CA ALA A 335 3.90 10.20 -2.68
C ALA A 335 5.19 9.95 -1.87
N GLN A 336 5.10 9.78 -0.54
CA GLN A 336 6.26 9.68 0.36
C GLN A 336 7.21 8.51 0.01
N HIS A 337 6.66 7.39 -0.50
CA HIS A 337 7.47 6.25 -0.92
C HIS A 337 8.21 6.55 -2.23
N GLU A 338 7.58 7.22 -3.19
CA GLU A 338 8.15 7.65 -4.45
C GLU A 338 9.27 8.67 -4.24
N VAL A 339 9.08 9.59 -3.29
CA VAL A 339 10.13 10.52 -2.84
C VAL A 339 11.36 9.74 -2.35
N LYS A 340 11.14 8.72 -1.49
CA LYS A 340 12.23 7.88 -0.99
C LYS A 340 12.89 7.10 -2.13
N HIS A 341 12.13 6.53 -3.05
CA HIS A 341 12.67 5.81 -4.21
C HIS A 341 13.52 6.71 -5.10
N LEU A 342 13.10 7.96 -5.34
CA LEU A 342 13.89 8.94 -6.07
C LEU A 342 15.19 9.27 -5.32
N ALA A 343 15.11 9.51 -4.01
CA ALA A 343 16.27 9.78 -3.18
C ALA A 343 17.27 8.62 -3.19
N ASP A 344 16.81 7.37 -3.08
CA ASP A 344 17.73 6.21 -3.14
C ASP A 344 18.36 6.06 -4.51
N LYS A 345 17.62 6.31 -5.60
CA LYS A 345 18.15 6.25 -6.97
C LYS A 345 19.27 7.27 -7.15
N LEU A 346 19.09 8.50 -6.66
CA LEU A 346 20.13 9.52 -6.68
C LEU A 346 21.33 9.12 -5.80
N ARG A 347 21.09 8.59 -4.59
CA ARG A 347 22.17 8.14 -3.69
C ARG A 347 22.97 6.96 -4.23
N ALA A 348 22.31 6.00 -4.87
CA ALA A 348 22.96 4.86 -5.51
C ALA A 348 23.98 5.30 -6.59
N GLU A 349 23.82 6.52 -7.08
CA GLU A 349 24.65 7.15 -8.11
C GLU A 349 25.69 8.11 -7.52
N GLY A 350 25.87 8.09 -6.20
CA GLY A 350 26.85 8.91 -5.48
C GLY A 350 26.39 10.34 -5.20
N THR A 351 25.16 10.71 -5.56
CA THR A 351 24.59 12.03 -5.24
C THR A 351 24.26 12.12 -3.76
N ARG A 352 24.72 13.18 -3.08
CA ARG A 352 24.32 13.50 -1.71
C ARG A 352 22.90 14.07 -1.72
N VAL A 353 21.96 13.33 -1.13
CA VAL A 353 20.54 13.76 -1.06
C VAL A 353 20.16 14.12 0.37
N ARG A 354 19.74 15.37 0.56
CA ARG A 354 19.23 15.91 1.84
C ARG A 354 17.78 16.36 1.67
N PHE A 355 17.00 16.31 2.74
CA PHE A 355 15.64 16.81 2.78
C PHE A 355 15.57 18.11 3.56
N ALA A 356 15.01 19.15 2.94
CA ALA A 356 14.80 20.44 3.58
C ALA A 356 13.35 20.57 4.05
N ILE A 357 13.14 20.53 5.36
CA ILE A 357 11.83 20.55 5.98
C ILE A 357 11.52 21.95 6.49
N HIS A 358 10.48 22.56 5.94
CA HIS A 358 9.95 23.80 6.50
C HIS A 358 9.12 23.48 7.76
N PRO A 359 9.26 24.21 8.89
CA PRO A 359 8.55 23.91 10.14
C PRO A 359 7.01 23.87 10.05
N VAL A 360 6.45 24.43 8.98
CA VAL A 360 5.00 24.56 8.75
C VAL A 360 4.57 23.90 7.43
N ALA A 361 5.43 23.08 6.82
CA ALA A 361 5.04 22.27 5.67
C ALA A 361 4.00 21.22 6.09
N GLY A 362 2.86 21.22 5.40
CA GLY A 362 1.76 20.29 5.67
C GLY A 362 0.63 20.90 6.52
N ARG A 363 -0.01 20.04 7.34
CA ARG A 363 -1.17 20.40 8.19
C ARG A 363 -0.94 20.24 9.70
N MET A 364 0.28 19.93 10.12
CA MET A 364 0.70 19.96 11.54
C MET A 364 2.21 20.16 11.62
N PRO A 365 2.75 20.66 12.73
CA PRO A 365 4.19 20.60 12.98
C PRO A 365 4.69 19.16 12.85
N GLY A 366 5.81 19.00 12.14
CA GLY A 366 6.42 17.69 11.93
C GLY A 366 5.68 16.77 10.94
N HIS A 367 4.65 17.25 10.24
CA HIS A 367 3.86 16.42 9.30
C HIS A 367 4.76 15.74 8.26
N MET A 368 5.69 16.49 7.64
CA MET A 368 6.59 15.93 6.64
C MET A 368 7.58 14.94 7.25
N ASN A 369 8.11 15.22 8.46
CA ASN A 369 9.04 14.31 9.14
C ASN A 369 8.40 12.94 9.39
N VAL A 370 7.13 12.94 9.81
CA VAL A 370 6.38 11.71 10.08
C VAL A 370 6.14 10.90 8.81
N LEU A 371 5.71 11.53 7.72
CA LEU A 371 5.46 10.83 6.45
C LEU A 371 6.75 10.30 5.81
N LEU A 372 7.84 11.05 5.90
CA LEU A 372 9.13 10.58 5.41
C LEU A 372 9.69 9.45 6.28
N ALA A 373 9.49 9.52 7.61
CA ALA A 373 9.84 8.41 8.50
C ALA A 373 9.01 7.15 8.21
N GLU A 374 7.71 7.29 7.89
CA GLU A 374 6.85 6.20 7.43
C GLU A 374 7.39 5.56 6.13
N ALA A 375 7.93 6.37 5.23
CA ALA A 375 8.61 5.90 4.02
C ALA A 375 10.04 5.35 4.27
N ASN A 376 10.48 5.25 5.53
CA ASN A 376 11.82 4.83 5.96
C ASN A 376 12.96 5.75 5.48
N VAL A 377 12.73 7.07 5.43
CA VAL A 377 13.79 8.05 5.24
C VAL A 377 14.54 8.27 6.57
N PRO A 378 15.89 8.18 6.59
CA PRO A 378 16.68 8.42 7.80
C PRO A 378 16.50 9.85 8.35
N TYR A 379 16.30 9.97 9.66
CA TYR A 379 16.15 11.28 10.32
C TYR A 379 17.36 12.19 10.18
N GLU A 380 18.56 11.63 10.01
CA GLU A 380 19.80 12.38 9.77
C GLU A 380 19.84 13.09 8.41
N ASP A 381 18.98 12.67 7.49
CA ASP A 381 18.81 13.31 6.20
C ASP A 381 17.74 14.41 6.22
N LEU A 382 16.99 14.53 7.33
CA LEU A 382 15.92 15.52 7.50
C LEU A 382 16.49 16.76 8.20
N TYR A 383 16.68 17.83 7.44
CA TYR A 383 17.21 19.09 7.94
C TYR A 383 16.09 20.10 8.13
N GLU A 384 16.07 20.73 9.29
CA GLU A 384 15.22 21.89 9.55
C GLU A 384 15.70 23.09 8.72
N MET A 385 14.78 24.00 8.39
CA MET A 385 15.02 25.16 7.56
C MET A 385 16.25 25.98 7.98
N GLU A 386 16.44 26.29 9.26
CA GLU A 386 17.60 27.07 9.74
C GLU A 386 18.94 26.37 9.49
N ALA A 387 18.95 25.03 9.45
CA ALA A 387 20.18 24.25 9.27
C ALA A 387 20.58 24.08 7.80
N ILE A 388 19.63 24.21 6.86
CA ILE A 388 19.86 23.94 5.43
C ILE A 388 19.73 25.17 4.53
N ASN A 389 19.23 26.29 5.03
CA ASN A 389 18.89 27.44 4.19
C ASN A 389 20.07 28.10 3.48
N ASP A 390 21.28 27.99 4.03
CA ASP A 390 22.50 28.51 3.44
C ASP A 390 23.05 27.60 2.33
N ASP A 391 22.64 26.32 2.30
CA ASP A 391 23.13 25.30 1.38
C ASP A 391 22.42 25.33 0.01
N PHE A 392 21.26 25.99 -0.10
CA PHE A 392 20.52 26.07 -1.37
C PHE A 392 21.30 26.76 -2.49
N ALA A 393 22.18 27.71 -2.16
CA ALA A 393 22.99 28.40 -3.16
C ALA A 393 24.17 27.54 -3.67
N THR A 394 24.56 26.50 -2.92
CA THR A 394 25.72 25.65 -3.23
C THR A 394 25.34 24.27 -3.74
N CYS A 395 24.06 23.87 -3.65
CA CYS A 395 23.59 22.61 -4.21
C CYS A 395 23.46 22.68 -5.74
N ASP A 396 23.47 21.52 -6.41
CA ASP A 396 23.36 21.46 -7.87
C ASP A 396 21.91 21.54 -8.34
N ALA A 397 20.98 20.90 -7.62
CA ALA A 397 19.56 20.92 -7.95
C ALA A 397 18.65 20.78 -6.72
N VAL A 398 17.45 21.34 -6.83
CA VAL A 398 16.38 21.20 -5.83
C VAL A 398 15.18 20.51 -6.46
N VAL A 399 14.60 19.53 -5.77
CA VAL A 399 13.32 18.89 -6.17
C VAL A 399 12.25 19.28 -5.18
N VAL A 400 11.31 20.12 -5.63
CA VAL A 400 10.15 20.60 -4.87
C VAL A 400 8.97 19.68 -5.12
N ILE A 401 8.36 19.16 -4.06
CA ILE A 401 7.30 18.15 -4.17
C ILE A 401 6.07 18.62 -3.40
N GLY A 402 5.09 19.17 -4.12
CA GLY A 402 3.84 19.64 -3.53
C GLY A 402 3.99 20.78 -2.52
N ALA A 403 5.00 21.64 -2.67
CA ALA A 403 5.26 22.78 -1.80
C ALA A 403 5.12 24.11 -2.58
N ASN A 404 4.47 25.11 -1.97
CA ASN A 404 4.25 26.41 -2.61
C ASN A 404 4.59 27.58 -1.66
N ASP A 405 3.76 27.87 -0.66
CA ASP A 405 3.96 29.06 0.21
C ASP A 405 5.28 29.02 0.99
N VAL A 406 5.70 27.83 1.45
CA VAL A 406 6.91 27.62 2.28
C VAL A 406 8.24 27.90 1.57
N LEU A 407 8.20 28.13 0.26
CA LEU A 407 9.36 28.44 -0.57
C LEU A 407 9.14 29.71 -1.40
N ASN A 408 8.02 30.41 -1.19
CA ASN A 408 7.60 31.53 -2.02
C ASN A 408 8.46 32.78 -1.70
N PRO A 409 9.29 33.26 -2.65
CA PRO A 409 10.18 34.42 -2.42
C PRO A 409 9.44 35.72 -2.11
N ALA A 410 8.15 35.83 -2.48
CA ALA A 410 7.32 36.99 -2.16
C ALA A 410 7.23 37.24 -0.64
N ALA A 411 7.49 36.22 0.19
CA ALA A 411 7.61 36.39 1.63
C ALA A 411 8.76 37.34 2.05
N ARG A 412 9.83 37.48 1.25
CA ARG A 412 10.94 38.40 1.54
C ARG A 412 10.77 39.77 0.88
N ASP A 413 10.22 39.79 -0.34
CA ASP A 413 10.29 40.98 -1.20
C ASP A 413 8.96 41.74 -1.34
N ALA A 414 7.81 41.08 -1.14
CA ALA A 414 6.49 41.64 -1.44
C ALA A 414 5.78 42.18 -0.19
N GLU A 415 6.08 43.43 0.16
CA GLU A 415 5.43 44.15 1.26
C GLU A 415 3.89 44.20 1.10
N GLY A 416 3.18 43.88 2.19
CA GLY A 416 1.72 43.91 2.24
C GLY A 416 1.01 42.61 1.82
N THR A 417 1.76 41.59 1.40
CA THR A 417 1.22 40.24 1.20
C THR A 417 1.00 39.52 2.55
N PRO A 418 0.06 38.57 2.66
CA PRO A 418 -0.18 37.79 3.88
C PRO A 418 1.03 36.98 4.38
N ILE A 419 2.02 36.75 3.52
CA ILE A 419 3.24 35.97 3.80
C ILE A 419 4.48 36.85 3.96
N TYR A 420 4.38 38.18 3.83
CA TYR A 420 5.53 39.07 4.00
C TYR A 420 6.15 38.90 5.39
N GLY A 421 7.47 38.72 5.44
CA GLY A 421 8.28 38.42 6.63
C GLY A 421 8.24 36.96 7.09
N MET A 422 7.50 36.07 6.41
CA MET A 422 7.54 34.63 6.69
C MET A 422 8.94 34.10 6.35
N PRO A 423 9.62 33.41 7.29
CA PRO A 423 10.80 32.63 6.93
C PRO A 423 10.39 31.62 5.86
N VAL A 424 11.17 31.51 4.79
CA VAL A 424 10.91 30.56 3.70
C VAL A 424 12.20 29.81 3.38
N LEU A 425 12.06 28.62 2.79
CA LEU A 425 13.19 27.90 2.23
C LEU A 425 13.75 28.68 1.03
N ASN A 426 15.06 28.90 0.99
CA ASN A 426 15.77 29.67 -0.04
C ASN A 426 15.88 28.92 -1.38
N VAL A 427 14.84 28.20 -1.80
CA VAL A 427 14.81 27.39 -3.03
C VAL A 427 15.09 28.23 -4.27
N ASP A 428 14.66 29.49 -4.28
CA ASP A 428 14.89 30.43 -5.36
C ASP A 428 16.38 30.76 -5.59
N LYS A 429 17.22 30.56 -4.58
CA LYS A 429 18.68 30.74 -4.71
C LYS A 429 19.37 29.55 -5.36
N ALA A 430 18.68 28.44 -5.57
CA ALA A 430 19.27 27.26 -6.19
C ALA A 430 19.53 27.46 -7.69
N PRO A 431 20.62 26.88 -8.22
CA PRO A 431 20.96 26.95 -9.64
C PRO A 431 19.85 26.34 -10.52
N PHE A 432 19.32 25.19 -10.11
CA PHE A 432 18.25 24.49 -10.83
C PHE A 432 17.16 23.97 -9.87
N VAL A 433 15.89 24.14 -10.24
CA VAL A 433 14.73 23.72 -9.43
C VAL A 433 13.74 22.94 -10.28
N VAL A 434 13.41 21.72 -9.84
CA VAL A 434 12.31 20.92 -10.40
C VAL A 434 11.09 21.08 -9.50
N ILE A 435 9.95 21.46 -10.05
CA ILE A 435 8.71 21.70 -9.29
C ILE A 435 7.66 20.67 -9.70
N CYS A 436 7.38 19.73 -8.80
CA CYS A 436 6.35 18.69 -8.92
C CYS A 436 5.10 19.11 -8.13
N ASN A 437 4.35 20.07 -8.67
CA ASN A 437 3.12 20.61 -8.05
C ASN A 437 1.92 20.41 -8.99
N TYR A 438 0.73 20.20 -8.43
CA TYR A 438 -0.47 19.92 -9.22
C TYR A 438 -0.81 20.98 -10.26
N ASP A 439 -0.76 22.26 -9.87
CA ASP A 439 -0.94 23.39 -10.76
C ASP A 439 -0.05 24.56 -10.35
N LEU A 440 -0.09 25.65 -11.14
CA LEU A 440 0.65 26.88 -10.88
C LEU A 440 -0.17 27.89 -10.07
N LYS A 441 -1.31 27.49 -9.51
CA LYS A 441 -2.15 28.42 -8.75
C LYS A 441 -1.45 28.79 -7.44
N PRO A 442 -1.81 29.94 -6.86
CA PRO A 442 -1.38 30.30 -5.52
C PRO A 442 -1.63 29.19 -4.51
N GLY A 443 -0.73 29.08 -3.53
CA GLY A 443 -0.89 28.16 -2.41
C GLY A 443 -2.00 28.59 -1.47
N TYR A 444 -1.91 28.15 -0.22
CA TYR A 444 -2.92 28.47 0.77
C TYR A 444 -3.05 29.99 1.01
N ALA A 445 -1.93 30.72 0.99
CA ALA A 445 -1.90 32.16 1.23
C ALA A 445 -2.59 32.98 0.14
N GLY A 446 -2.90 32.39 -1.02
CA GLY A 446 -3.49 33.10 -2.15
C GLY A 446 -2.53 34.11 -2.80
N VAL A 447 -1.22 33.98 -2.55
CA VAL A 447 -0.17 34.81 -3.13
C VAL A 447 0.48 34.04 -4.27
N GLU A 448 0.60 34.66 -5.44
CA GLU A 448 1.32 34.07 -6.57
C GLU A 448 2.78 33.83 -6.21
N ASN A 449 3.37 32.77 -6.76
CA ASN A 449 4.74 32.40 -6.47
C ASN A 449 5.66 32.85 -7.62
N PRO A 450 6.54 33.86 -7.40
CA PRO A 450 7.48 34.33 -8.41
C PRO A 450 8.41 33.24 -8.94
N LEU A 451 8.60 32.14 -8.20
CA LEU A 451 9.43 31.03 -8.64
C LEU A 451 8.88 30.35 -9.90
N TYR A 452 7.55 30.35 -10.11
CA TYR A 452 6.93 29.73 -11.29
C TYR A 452 7.12 30.53 -12.57
N SER A 453 7.44 31.83 -12.46
CA SER A 453 7.68 32.72 -13.61
C SER A 453 9.17 32.92 -13.90
N ARG A 454 10.05 32.24 -13.17
CA ARG A 454 11.50 32.23 -13.40
C ARG A 454 11.78 31.56 -14.75
N LYS A 455 12.44 32.30 -15.65
CA LYS A 455 12.68 31.91 -17.05
C LYS A 455 13.82 30.91 -17.25
N GLU A 456 14.72 30.78 -16.29
CA GLU A 456 15.92 29.96 -16.41
C GLU A 456 16.14 29.14 -15.14
N GLY A 457 16.55 27.88 -15.30
CA GLY A 457 16.87 26.99 -14.17
C GLY A 457 15.65 26.53 -13.37
N VAL A 458 14.46 26.49 -13.98
CA VAL A 458 13.25 25.92 -13.37
C VAL A 458 12.57 24.98 -14.34
N ALA A 459 12.31 23.74 -13.92
CA ALA A 459 11.53 22.77 -14.66
C ALA A 459 10.19 22.53 -13.95
N LEU A 460 9.09 22.87 -14.63
CA LEU A 460 7.74 22.70 -14.10
C LEU A 460 7.18 21.34 -14.54
N MET A 461 6.88 20.49 -13.57
CA MET A 461 6.22 19.19 -13.77
C MET A 461 4.86 19.24 -13.09
N THR A 462 3.85 19.72 -13.83
CA THR A 462 2.50 19.86 -13.30
C THR A 462 1.72 18.55 -13.35
N GLY A 463 0.97 18.25 -12.30
CA GLY A 463 0.17 17.04 -12.19
C GLY A 463 0.20 16.45 -10.78
N ASP A 464 -0.41 15.28 -10.60
CA ASP A 464 -0.30 14.59 -9.32
C ASP A 464 1.17 14.36 -8.95
N ALA A 465 1.55 14.62 -7.69
CA ALA A 465 2.94 14.59 -7.28
C ALA A 465 3.58 13.20 -7.45
N LYS A 466 2.79 12.13 -7.28
CA LYS A 466 3.24 10.75 -7.48
C LYS A 466 3.55 10.49 -8.96
N GLU A 467 2.70 10.97 -9.87
CA GLU A 467 2.91 10.87 -11.32
C GLU A 467 4.12 11.69 -11.77
N SER A 468 4.23 12.93 -11.31
CA SER A 468 5.37 13.81 -11.66
C SER A 468 6.70 13.23 -11.18
N LEU A 469 6.74 12.59 -10.02
CA LEU A 469 7.94 11.90 -9.52
C LEU A 469 8.28 10.63 -10.33
N ALA A 470 7.28 9.89 -10.79
CA ALA A 470 7.47 8.74 -11.67
C ALA A 470 8.03 9.18 -13.05
N GLN A 471 7.50 10.28 -13.60
CA GLN A 471 8.01 10.90 -14.81
C GLN A 471 9.45 11.41 -14.62
N LEU A 472 9.74 12.10 -13.51
CA LEU A 472 11.08 12.61 -13.20
C LEU A 472 12.09 11.47 -13.08
N SER A 473 11.70 10.38 -12.41
CA SER A 473 12.51 9.17 -12.32
C SER A 473 12.80 8.57 -13.69
N THR A 474 11.84 8.61 -14.61
CA THR A 474 12.00 8.12 -15.99
C THR A 474 12.92 9.04 -16.80
N LEU A 475 12.79 10.36 -16.65
CA LEU A 475 13.66 11.34 -17.31
C LEU A 475 15.11 11.22 -16.83
N LEU A 476 15.32 11.03 -15.52
CA LEU A 476 16.63 10.76 -14.92
C LEU A 476 17.27 9.52 -15.56
N GLN A 477 16.51 8.43 -15.71
CA GLN A 477 16.99 7.21 -16.37
C GLN A 477 17.33 7.44 -17.85
N LYS A 478 16.49 8.17 -18.60
CA LYS A 478 16.72 8.48 -20.02
C LYS A 478 17.96 9.35 -20.22
N ALA A 479 18.13 10.38 -19.40
CA ALA A 479 19.30 11.25 -19.45
C ALA A 479 20.60 10.47 -19.23
N LYS A 480 20.62 9.56 -18.26
CA LYS A 480 21.80 8.72 -17.98
C LYS A 480 22.12 7.71 -19.09
N ARG A 481 21.11 7.28 -19.88
CA ARG A 481 21.31 6.46 -21.09
C ARG A 481 21.96 7.26 -22.23
N ALA A 482 21.63 8.55 -22.37
CA ALA A 482 22.08 9.39 -23.49
C ALA A 482 23.55 9.84 -23.41
N GLU A 483 24.19 9.80 -22.23
CA GLU A 483 25.60 10.19 -22.05
C GLU A 483 26.63 9.06 -22.23
N LYS A 484 26.21 7.82 -22.48
CA LYS A 484 27.19 6.83 -22.97
C LYS A 484 27.33 6.97 -24.47
N PRO A 485 28.56 6.94 -25.02
CA PRO A 485 28.72 6.79 -26.45
C PRO A 485 28.04 5.49 -26.87
N GLU A 486 27.09 5.57 -27.80
CA GLU A 486 26.68 4.42 -28.60
C GLU A 486 27.93 3.92 -29.33
N VAL A 487 28.48 2.81 -28.84
CA VAL A 487 29.43 2.03 -29.61
C VAL A 487 28.64 1.35 -30.71
N LYS A 488 28.65 1.95 -31.90
CA LYS A 488 28.31 1.25 -33.14
C LYS A 488 29.32 0.12 -33.35
N LYS A 489 28.89 -1.11 -33.07
CA LYS A 489 29.37 -2.31 -33.75
C LYS A 489 28.17 -3.24 -33.96
N GLU A 490 27.53 -3.10 -35.11
CA GLU A 490 26.68 -4.15 -35.68
C GLU A 490 27.58 -5.34 -36.04
N THR A 491 27.59 -6.37 -35.19
CA THR A 491 28.01 -7.75 -35.54
C THR A 491 26.99 -8.78 -35.02
N GLY A 492 25.70 -8.47 -35.05
CA GLY A 492 24.67 -9.29 -34.39
C GLY A 492 24.46 -10.70 -34.95
N ALA A 493 24.77 -10.96 -36.22
CA ALA A 493 24.47 -12.27 -36.83
C ALA A 493 25.57 -13.33 -36.63
N THR A 494 26.85 -12.92 -36.59
CA THR A 494 27.99 -13.86 -36.51
C THR A 494 28.28 -14.29 -35.07
N ASP A 495 28.07 -13.39 -34.11
CA ASP A 495 28.34 -13.63 -32.69
C ASP A 495 27.22 -14.42 -32.00
N ALA A 496 25.96 -14.28 -32.44
CA ALA A 496 24.85 -15.14 -32.00
C ALA A 496 25.03 -16.60 -32.44
N SER A 497 25.50 -16.84 -33.67
CA SER A 497 25.81 -18.20 -34.16
C SER A 497 26.98 -18.84 -33.41
N ARG A 498 27.96 -18.03 -32.95
CA ARG A 498 29.06 -18.51 -32.09
C ARG A 498 28.56 -18.96 -30.73
N LEU A 499 27.69 -18.17 -30.09
CA LEU A 499 27.09 -18.55 -28.81
C LEU A 499 26.21 -19.81 -28.95
N ALA A 500 25.43 -19.92 -30.03
CA ALA A 500 24.58 -21.08 -30.29
C ALA A 500 25.34 -22.40 -30.48
N LYS A 501 26.60 -22.34 -30.93
CA LYS A 501 27.49 -23.50 -31.20
C LYS A 501 28.48 -23.80 -30.08
N ALA A 502 28.50 -23.00 -29.01
CA ALA A 502 29.39 -23.18 -27.87
C ALA A 502 29.06 -24.48 -27.11
N LYS A 503 30.06 -25.23 -26.66
CA LYS A 503 29.87 -26.48 -25.90
C LYS A 503 30.07 -26.31 -24.40
N LYS A 504 30.85 -25.31 -23.98
CA LYS A 504 31.03 -24.93 -22.57
C LYS A 504 30.72 -23.45 -22.39
N VAL A 505 29.62 -23.16 -21.70
CA VAL A 505 29.17 -21.79 -21.47
C VAL A 505 29.14 -21.49 -19.98
N ILE A 506 29.70 -20.36 -19.58
CA ILE A 506 29.60 -19.85 -18.21
C ILE A 506 28.68 -18.63 -18.19
N ILE A 507 27.66 -18.63 -17.34
CA ILE A 507 26.76 -17.50 -17.15
C ILE A 507 27.13 -16.78 -15.86
N VAL A 508 27.34 -15.46 -15.94
CA VAL A 508 27.71 -14.60 -14.80
C VAL A 508 26.55 -13.66 -14.50
N PRO A 509 25.67 -14.00 -13.54
CA PRO A 509 24.60 -13.11 -13.11
C PRO A 509 25.15 -11.95 -12.26
N GLY A 510 24.53 -10.79 -12.39
CA GLY A 510 24.85 -9.61 -11.59
C GLY A 510 23.61 -8.80 -11.23
N TYR A 511 23.83 -7.69 -10.54
CA TYR A 511 22.73 -6.88 -10.02
C TYR A 511 21.80 -6.32 -11.12
N GLY A 512 22.30 -6.09 -12.33
CA GLY A 512 21.46 -5.68 -13.47
C GLY A 512 20.43 -6.74 -13.88
N MET A 513 20.71 -8.03 -13.70
CA MET A 513 19.72 -9.12 -13.87
C MET A 513 18.56 -8.96 -12.87
N ALA A 514 18.89 -8.67 -11.60
CA ALA A 514 17.90 -8.47 -10.53
C ALA A 514 17.03 -7.23 -10.77
N LEU A 515 17.64 -6.13 -11.23
CA LEU A 515 16.91 -4.89 -11.55
C LEU A 515 15.90 -5.09 -12.68
N ALA A 516 16.25 -5.89 -13.68
CA ALA A 516 15.41 -6.20 -14.84
C ALA A 516 14.38 -7.32 -14.57
N GLN A 517 14.44 -7.96 -13.38
CA GLN A 517 13.70 -9.19 -13.08
C GLN A 517 13.87 -10.26 -14.18
N ALA A 518 15.10 -10.43 -14.66
CA ALA A 518 15.42 -11.23 -15.84
C ALA A 518 15.84 -12.68 -15.52
N GLN A 519 15.69 -13.14 -14.27
CA GLN A 519 16.15 -14.45 -13.81
C GLN A 519 15.52 -15.61 -14.59
N HIS A 520 14.27 -15.47 -15.04
CA HIS A 520 13.59 -16.49 -15.84
C HIS A 520 14.15 -16.57 -17.26
N GLU A 521 14.45 -15.43 -17.89
CA GLU A 521 15.10 -15.36 -19.21
C GLU A 521 16.53 -15.92 -19.18
N VAL A 522 17.25 -15.71 -18.07
CA VAL A 522 18.56 -16.34 -17.85
C VAL A 522 18.44 -17.86 -17.86
N LYS A 523 17.44 -18.40 -17.15
CA LYS A 523 17.18 -19.83 -17.11
C LYS A 523 16.73 -20.37 -18.48
N GLN A 524 15.86 -19.66 -19.19
CA GLN A 524 15.47 -20.02 -20.56
C GLN A 524 16.68 -20.07 -21.51
N LEU A 525 17.61 -19.12 -21.40
CA LEU A 525 18.84 -19.12 -22.19
C LEU A 525 19.72 -20.33 -21.85
N ALA A 526 19.90 -20.61 -20.56
CA ALA A 526 20.67 -21.77 -20.10
C ALA A 526 20.07 -23.10 -20.60
N ASP A 527 18.75 -23.27 -20.45
CA ASP A 527 18.02 -24.45 -20.92
C ASP A 527 18.14 -24.59 -22.44
N LYS A 528 18.07 -23.48 -23.18
CA LYS A 528 18.22 -23.51 -24.64
C LYS A 528 19.63 -23.91 -25.06
N LEU A 529 20.66 -23.34 -24.45
CA LEU A 529 22.05 -23.71 -24.73
C LEU A 529 22.32 -25.18 -24.39
N ARG A 530 21.76 -25.69 -23.29
CA ARG A 530 21.78 -27.11 -22.94
C ARG A 530 21.08 -27.99 -23.98
N SER A 531 19.93 -27.54 -24.49
CA SER A 531 19.22 -28.26 -25.57
C SER A 531 20.02 -28.32 -26.87
N ASN A 532 20.92 -27.36 -27.10
CA ASN A 532 21.86 -27.35 -28.21
C ASN A 532 23.14 -28.18 -27.93
N GLY A 533 23.23 -28.84 -26.77
CA GLY A 533 24.34 -29.71 -26.39
C GLY A 533 25.46 -29.01 -25.61
N ALA A 534 25.23 -27.81 -25.08
CA ALA A 534 26.21 -27.10 -24.26
C ALA A 534 26.13 -27.49 -22.77
N GLU A 535 27.29 -27.64 -22.14
CA GLU A 535 27.45 -27.62 -20.69
C GLU A 535 27.37 -26.17 -20.21
N VAL A 536 26.40 -25.84 -19.34
CA VAL A 536 26.17 -24.48 -18.84
C VAL A 536 26.34 -24.44 -17.33
N ARG A 537 27.31 -23.64 -16.86
CA ARG A 537 27.59 -23.37 -15.44
C ARG A 537 27.33 -21.91 -15.10
N PHE A 538 26.95 -21.62 -13.86
CA PHE A 538 26.74 -20.27 -13.36
C PHE A 538 27.86 -19.88 -12.42
N ALA A 539 28.57 -18.80 -12.72
CA ALA A 539 29.63 -18.29 -11.88
C ALA A 539 29.11 -17.17 -10.97
N ILE A 540 29.02 -17.47 -9.69
CA ILE A 540 28.47 -16.56 -8.69
C ILE A 540 29.61 -15.87 -7.94
N HIS A 541 29.58 -14.54 -7.97
CA HIS A 541 30.44 -13.75 -7.11
C HIS A 541 29.72 -13.48 -5.78
N PRO A 542 30.36 -13.63 -4.61
CA PRO A 542 29.72 -13.49 -3.30
C PRO A 542 29.16 -12.08 -3.03
N VAL A 543 29.68 -11.07 -3.75
CA VAL A 543 29.26 -9.66 -3.67
C VAL A 543 28.38 -9.24 -4.87
N ALA A 544 27.92 -10.19 -5.70
CA ALA A 544 26.98 -9.88 -6.77
C ALA A 544 25.58 -9.61 -6.19
N GLY A 545 25.15 -8.34 -6.20
CA GLY A 545 23.84 -7.91 -5.71
C GLY A 545 23.91 -6.92 -4.53
N ARG A 546 22.78 -6.72 -3.84
CA ARG A 546 22.70 -5.84 -2.65
C ARG A 546 22.98 -6.53 -1.33
N MET A 547 23.05 -7.87 -1.34
CA MET A 547 23.36 -8.71 -0.19
C MET A 547 24.11 -9.96 -0.66
N PRO A 548 24.98 -10.57 0.16
CA PRO A 548 25.59 -11.86 -0.17
C PRO A 548 24.53 -12.93 -0.45
N GLY A 549 24.77 -13.78 -1.45
CA GLY A 549 23.86 -14.84 -1.87
C GLY A 549 22.65 -14.37 -2.70
N HIS A 550 22.55 -13.07 -3.01
CA HIS A 550 21.40 -12.50 -3.73
C HIS A 550 21.19 -13.14 -5.11
N MET A 551 22.26 -13.41 -5.87
CA MET A 551 22.14 -14.11 -7.16
C MET A 551 21.72 -15.56 -7.00
N ASN A 552 22.18 -16.26 -5.96
CA ASN A 552 21.79 -17.64 -5.68
C ASN A 552 20.28 -17.71 -5.42
N VAL A 553 19.72 -16.75 -4.66
CA VAL A 553 18.28 -16.69 -4.37
C VAL A 553 17.45 -16.46 -5.63
N LEU A 554 17.86 -15.54 -6.51
CA LEU A 554 17.16 -15.20 -7.75
C LEU A 554 17.29 -16.29 -8.81
N LEU A 555 18.46 -16.88 -8.99
CA LEU A 555 18.64 -17.99 -9.92
C LEU A 555 17.93 -19.25 -9.41
N ALA A 556 17.93 -19.48 -8.11
CA ALA A 556 17.08 -20.52 -7.53
C ALA A 556 15.60 -20.21 -7.78
N GLU A 557 15.17 -18.93 -7.75
CA GLU A 557 13.77 -18.53 -7.99
C GLU A 557 13.36 -18.88 -9.42
N ALA A 558 14.30 -18.79 -10.36
CA ALA A 558 14.14 -19.21 -11.74
C ALA A 558 14.38 -20.71 -12.00
N ASN A 559 14.64 -21.53 -10.99
CA ASN A 559 14.99 -22.97 -11.09
C ASN A 559 16.31 -23.30 -11.76
N VAL A 560 17.34 -22.52 -11.47
CA VAL A 560 18.70 -22.97 -11.72
C VAL A 560 19.13 -23.91 -10.58
N PRO A 561 19.54 -25.16 -10.87
CA PRO A 561 20.05 -26.09 -9.88
C PRO A 561 21.24 -25.51 -9.10
N TYR A 562 21.29 -25.72 -7.79
CA TYR A 562 22.42 -25.25 -6.97
C TYR A 562 23.76 -25.89 -7.36
N GLU A 563 23.73 -27.11 -7.89
CA GLU A 563 24.91 -27.80 -8.46
C GLU A 563 25.49 -27.09 -9.69
N ASP A 564 24.68 -26.27 -10.36
CA ASP A 564 25.12 -25.44 -11.47
C ASP A 564 25.64 -24.07 -11.00
N LEU A 565 25.45 -23.72 -9.72
CA LEU A 565 25.91 -22.47 -9.12
C LEU A 565 27.27 -22.68 -8.47
N TYR A 566 28.32 -22.16 -9.11
CA TYR A 566 29.68 -22.26 -8.62
C TYR A 566 30.12 -20.92 -8.04
N GLU A 567 30.55 -20.94 -6.79
CA GLU A 567 31.21 -19.79 -6.17
C GLU A 567 32.54 -19.50 -6.87
N MET A 568 32.95 -18.23 -6.83
CA MET A 568 34.12 -17.70 -7.54
C MET A 568 35.38 -18.56 -7.39
N ASP A 569 35.71 -19.06 -6.18
CA ASP A 569 36.92 -19.86 -5.95
C ASP A 569 36.90 -21.22 -6.65
N ALA A 570 35.70 -21.76 -6.94
CA ALA A 570 35.52 -23.06 -7.57
C ALA A 570 35.50 -23.00 -9.12
N ILE A 571 35.15 -21.85 -9.69
CA ILE A 571 34.96 -21.68 -11.15
C ILE A 571 35.98 -20.76 -11.83
N ASN A 572 36.80 -20.04 -11.05
CA ASN A 572 37.70 -19.04 -11.62
C ASN A 572 38.76 -19.59 -12.59
N ASP A 573 39.13 -20.87 -12.44
CA ASP A 573 40.07 -21.55 -13.32
C ASP A 573 39.41 -22.05 -14.63
N ASP A 574 38.07 -22.16 -14.66
CA ASP A 574 37.32 -22.68 -15.81
C ASP A 574 37.10 -21.63 -16.92
N PHE A 575 37.18 -20.32 -16.60
CA PHE A 575 36.96 -19.25 -17.57
C PHE A 575 37.92 -19.29 -18.77
N ALA A 576 39.16 -19.77 -18.58
CA ALA A 576 40.11 -19.91 -19.69
C ALA A 576 39.81 -21.12 -20.60
N ALA A 577 39.04 -22.09 -20.10
CA ALA A 577 38.73 -23.35 -20.78
C ALA A 577 37.30 -23.44 -21.32
N CYS A 578 36.46 -22.41 -21.10
CA CYS A 578 35.12 -22.31 -21.66
C CYS A 578 35.11 -21.75 -23.08
N ASP A 579 34.07 -22.04 -23.85
CA ASP A 579 33.90 -21.55 -25.22
C ASP A 579 33.27 -20.15 -25.26
N ALA A 580 32.36 -19.85 -24.32
CA ALA A 580 31.68 -18.57 -24.22
C ALA A 580 31.30 -18.21 -22.77
N VAL A 581 31.29 -16.92 -22.45
CA VAL A 581 30.75 -16.39 -21.19
C VAL A 581 29.60 -15.45 -21.49
N VAL A 582 28.49 -15.55 -20.76
CA VAL A 582 27.37 -14.59 -20.84
C VAL A 582 27.27 -13.84 -19.51
N VAL A 583 27.60 -12.56 -19.55
CA VAL A 583 27.55 -11.64 -18.42
C VAL A 583 26.21 -10.92 -18.41
N ILE A 584 25.49 -10.95 -17.29
CA ILE A 584 24.13 -10.43 -17.20
C ILE A 584 24.05 -9.43 -16.05
N GLY A 585 24.23 -8.15 -16.36
CA GLY A 585 24.14 -7.08 -15.38
C GLY A 585 25.25 -7.11 -14.32
N ALA A 586 26.45 -7.62 -14.63
CA ALA A 586 27.59 -7.69 -13.71
C ALA A 586 28.75 -6.82 -14.23
N ASN A 587 29.35 -6.01 -13.36
CA ASN A 587 30.45 -5.10 -13.72
C ASN A 587 31.65 -5.23 -12.75
N ASP A 588 31.56 -4.70 -11.54
CA ASP A 588 32.72 -4.64 -10.62
C ASP A 588 33.25 -6.02 -10.25
N VAL A 589 32.34 -6.99 -10.09
CA VAL A 589 32.64 -8.38 -9.70
C VAL A 589 33.44 -9.17 -10.73
N LEU A 590 33.62 -8.63 -11.94
CA LEU A 590 34.39 -9.23 -13.03
C LEU A 590 35.41 -8.25 -13.62
N ASN A 591 35.61 -7.10 -12.96
CA ASN A 591 36.46 -6.03 -13.49
C ASN A 591 37.95 -6.38 -13.26
N PRO A 592 38.74 -6.65 -14.32
CA PRO A 592 40.15 -7.03 -14.17
C PRO A 592 41.01 -5.91 -13.57
N ALA A 593 40.57 -4.65 -13.58
CA ALA A 593 41.26 -3.55 -12.91
C ALA A 593 41.47 -3.81 -11.41
N ALA A 594 40.66 -4.67 -10.78
CA ALA A 594 40.86 -5.10 -9.40
C ALA A 594 42.24 -5.74 -9.13
N ARG A 595 42.91 -6.31 -10.14
CA ARG A 595 44.22 -6.96 -9.99
C ARG A 595 45.41 -6.02 -10.23
N GLU A 596 45.23 -4.97 -11.04
CA GLU A 596 46.34 -4.20 -11.61
C GLU A 596 46.29 -2.69 -11.30
N ALA A 597 45.10 -2.14 -11.00
CA ALA A 597 44.92 -0.70 -10.82
C ALA A 597 45.08 -0.28 -9.34
N GLU A 598 46.34 -0.11 -8.91
CA GLU A 598 46.70 0.37 -7.56
C GLU A 598 46.00 1.70 -7.22
N GLY A 599 45.40 1.77 -6.03
CA GLY A 599 44.71 2.96 -5.52
C GLY A 599 43.23 3.08 -5.91
N THR A 600 42.68 2.12 -6.65
CA THR A 600 41.24 2.06 -6.93
C THR A 600 40.46 1.36 -5.80
N PRO A 601 39.15 1.66 -5.60
CA PRO A 601 38.34 1.02 -4.55
C PRO A 601 38.19 -0.50 -4.67
N ILE A 602 38.45 -1.07 -5.85
CA ILE A 602 38.42 -2.52 -6.11
C ILE A 602 39.81 -3.15 -6.13
N TYR A 603 40.89 -2.39 -5.92
CA TYR A 603 42.24 -2.95 -5.92
C TYR A 603 42.41 -3.99 -4.80
N GLY A 604 42.77 -5.22 -5.17
CA GLY A 604 42.86 -6.37 -4.27
C GLY A 604 41.52 -7.06 -4.00
N MET A 605 40.41 -6.60 -4.59
CA MET A 605 39.14 -7.31 -4.53
C MET A 605 39.22 -8.58 -5.39
N PRO A 606 38.84 -9.75 -4.85
CA PRO A 606 38.66 -10.95 -5.67
C PRO A 606 37.61 -10.67 -6.75
N VAL A 607 37.84 -11.11 -7.99
CA VAL A 607 36.92 -10.94 -9.12
C VAL A 607 36.83 -12.22 -9.94
N LEU A 608 35.72 -12.40 -10.63
CA LEU A 608 35.54 -13.47 -11.61
C LEU A 608 36.45 -13.26 -12.82
N ASN A 609 37.17 -14.29 -13.23
CA ASN A 609 38.17 -14.26 -14.30
C ASN A 609 37.57 -14.22 -15.72
N VAL A 610 36.47 -13.48 -15.92
CA VAL A 610 35.77 -13.34 -17.21
C VAL A 610 36.70 -12.80 -18.29
N ASP A 611 37.69 -11.98 -17.91
CA ASP A 611 38.72 -11.44 -18.78
C ASP A 611 39.56 -12.51 -19.49
N LYS A 612 39.68 -13.70 -18.90
CA LYS A 612 40.45 -14.82 -19.46
C LYS A 612 39.66 -15.64 -20.48
N ALA A 613 38.36 -15.40 -20.65
CA ALA A 613 37.55 -16.15 -21.59
C ALA A 613 37.80 -15.74 -23.05
N PRO A 614 37.72 -16.69 -24.00
CA PRO A 614 37.96 -16.42 -25.42
C PRO A 614 36.83 -15.60 -26.06
N PHE A 615 35.59 -15.81 -25.63
CA PHE A 615 34.41 -15.08 -26.11
C PHE A 615 33.49 -14.69 -24.94
N VAL A 616 33.09 -13.42 -24.87
CA VAL A 616 32.27 -12.86 -23.80
C VAL A 616 31.10 -12.06 -24.37
N VAL A 617 29.88 -12.39 -23.98
CA VAL A 617 28.67 -11.63 -24.27
C VAL A 617 28.32 -10.81 -23.04
N ILE A 618 28.16 -9.51 -23.19
CA ILE A 618 27.91 -8.59 -22.07
C ILE A 618 26.54 -7.96 -22.23
N CYS A 619 25.57 -8.43 -21.45
CA CYS A 619 24.20 -7.95 -21.33
C CYS A 619 24.09 -6.98 -20.15
N ASN A 620 24.83 -5.89 -20.20
CA ASN A 620 24.76 -4.85 -19.18
C ASN A 620 23.89 -3.71 -19.66
N TYR A 621 23.21 -3.04 -18.73
CA TYR A 621 22.39 -1.89 -19.06
C TYR A 621 23.14 -0.86 -19.90
N ASP A 622 24.44 -0.75 -19.65
CA ASP A 622 25.31 0.19 -20.28
C ASP A 622 26.81 -0.10 -20.05
N LEU A 623 27.71 0.74 -20.60
CA LEU A 623 29.16 0.60 -20.47
C LEU A 623 29.81 1.52 -19.39
N LYS A 624 29.05 2.09 -18.44
CA LYS A 624 29.66 2.95 -17.38
C LYS A 624 30.35 2.03 -16.37
N SER A 625 31.26 2.60 -15.60
CA SER A 625 31.82 1.97 -14.41
C SER A 625 30.71 1.42 -13.50
N GLY A 626 31.00 0.32 -12.79
CA GLY A 626 30.07 -0.22 -11.81
C GLY A 626 29.96 0.67 -10.56
N TYR A 627 29.38 0.11 -9.50
CA TYR A 627 29.21 0.79 -8.21
C TYR A 627 30.53 1.35 -7.65
N ALA A 628 31.66 0.69 -7.93
CA ALA A 628 32.96 1.16 -7.48
C ALA A 628 33.54 2.35 -8.27
N GLY A 629 32.88 2.80 -9.34
CA GLY A 629 33.32 3.94 -10.15
C GLY A 629 34.58 3.69 -10.98
N VAL A 630 35.05 2.44 -11.08
CA VAL A 630 36.24 2.05 -11.85
C VAL A 630 35.83 1.57 -13.25
N GLU A 631 36.47 2.11 -14.28
CA GLU A 631 36.23 1.67 -15.66
C GLU A 631 36.59 0.19 -15.82
N ASN A 632 35.82 -0.53 -16.65
CA ASN A 632 36.03 -1.96 -16.86
C ASN A 632 36.76 -2.20 -18.19
N PRO A 633 38.03 -2.64 -18.17
CA PRO A 633 38.81 -2.88 -19.38
C PRO A 633 38.15 -3.86 -20.37
N LEU A 634 37.29 -4.77 -19.88
CA LEU A 634 36.54 -5.71 -20.73
C LEU A 634 35.65 -5.03 -21.77
N TYR A 635 35.13 -3.83 -21.50
CA TYR A 635 34.28 -3.11 -22.45
C TYR A 635 35.05 -2.49 -23.61
N THR A 636 36.36 -2.31 -23.45
CA THR A 636 37.25 -1.75 -24.48
C THR A 636 38.00 -2.82 -25.27
N ARG A 637 37.82 -4.09 -24.93
CA ARG A 637 38.47 -5.23 -25.61
C ARG A 637 37.93 -5.34 -27.04
N SER A 638 38.83 -5.24 -28.03
CA SER A 638 38.47 -5.15 -29.45
C SER A 638 38.07 -6.47 -30.11
N GLU A 639 38.46 -7.61 -29.52
CA GLU A 639 38.24 -8.97 -30.04
C GLU A 639 37.62 -9.89 -28.98
N GLY A 640 36.66 -10.72 -29.40
CA GLY A 640 36.05 -11.73 -28.54
C GLY A 640 35.05 -11.17 -27.52
N VAL A 641 34.54 -9.95 -27.69
CA VAL A 641 33.49 -9.38 -26.83
C VAL A 641 32.31 -8.90 -27.66
N TRP A 642 31.11 -9.40 -27.33
CA TRP A 642 29.84 -8.95 -27.89
C TRP A 642 29.09 -8.12 -26.85
N LEU A 643 29.03 -6.81 -27.07
CA LEU A 643 28.39 -5.86 -26.17
C LEU A 643 26.91 -5.68 -26.54
N MET A 644 26.03 -5.90 -25.56
CA MET A 644 24.59 -5.68 -25.66
C MET A 644 24.14 -4.74 -24.55
N THR A 645 24.02 -3.46 -24.89
CA THR A 645 23.56 -2.43 -23.95
C THR A 645 22.05 -2.31 -23.95
N GLY A 646 21.45 -2.17 -22.77
CA GLY A 646 20.01 -2.01 -22.59
C GLY A 646 19.48 -2.89 -21.47
N ASP A 647 18.16 -2.91 -21.28
CA ASP A 647 17.57 -3.76 -20.26
C ASP A 647 18.03 -5.23 -20.43
N ALA A 648 18.43 -5.87 -19.32
CA ALA A 648 19.01 -7.21 -19.37
C ALA A 648 17.97 -8.23 -19.90
N LYS A 649 16.69 -8.04 -19.57
CA LYS A 649 15.58 -8.87 -20.05
C LYS A 649 15.42 -8.76 -21.56
N GLU A 650 15.45 -7.54 -22.10
CA GLU A 650 15.40 -7.30 -23.55
C GLU A 650 16.62 -7.86 -24.28
N SER A 651 17.81 -7.72 -23.69
CA SER A 651 19.05 -8.24 -24.27
C SER A 651 19.04 -9.76 -24.34
N LEU A 652 18.55 -10.43 -23.29
CA LEU A 652 18.37 -11.88 -23.27
C LEU A 652 17.29 -12.35 -24.24
N ALA A 653 16.18 -11.62 -24.38
CA ALA A 653 15.17 -11.93 -25.39
C ALA A 653 15.74 -11.89 -26.81
N LYS A 654 16.55 -10.87 -27.14
CA LYS A 654 17.25 -10.79 -28.43
C LYS A 654 18.23 -11.94 -28.66
N ILE A 655 18.95 -12.36 -27.61
CA ILE A 655 19.84 -13.53 -27.69
C ILE A 655 19.02 -14.80 -27.92
N LEU A 656 17.93 -14.98 -27.19
CA LEU A 656 17.03 -16.12 -27.33
C LEU A 656 16.47 -16.22 -28.76
N ASP A 657 15.97 -15.11 -29.31
CA ASP A 657 15.49 -15.05 -30.69
C ASP A 657 16.61 -15.33 -31.71
N ALA A 658 17.81 -14.78 -31.48
CA ALA A 658 18.94 -14.98 -32.39
C ALA A 658 19.50 -16.42 -32.34
N VAL A 659 19.45 -17.07 -31.18
CA VAL A 659 19.83 -18.48 -31.00
C VAL A 659 18.74 -19.43 -31.52
N GLN A 660 17.48 -18.98 -31.62
CA GLN A 660 16.38 -19.72 -32.27
C GLN A 660 16.48 -19.75 -33.82
N GLY A 661 17.24 -18.82 -34.42
CA GLY A 661 17.33 -18.63 -35.89
C GLY A 661 17.95 -19.77 -36.72
N GLU A 662 18.41 -20.87 -36.12
CA GLU A 662 18.90 -22.07 -36.84
C GLU A 662 18.25 -23.38 -36.33
N TRP A 663 16.91 -23.42 -36.21
CA TRP A 663 16.17 -24.69 -36.05
C TRP A 663 15.06 -24.85 -37.09
N THR A 664 15.39 -25.47 -38.23
CA THR A 664 14.42 -26.22 -39.04
C THR A 664 14.18 -27.57 -38.36
N ILE A 665 12.97 -27.83 -37.86
CA ILE A 665 12.60 -29.17 -37.40
C ILE A 665 12.40 -30.04 -38.65
N PRO A 666 13.12 -31.16 -38.82
CA PRO A 666 12.76 -32.14 -39.83
C PRO A 666 11.40 -32.73 -39.47
N SER A 667 10.43 -32.61 -40.37
CA SER A 667 9.24 -33.46 -40.34
C SER A 667 9.68 -34.91 -40.54
N THR A 668 9.55 -35.75 -39.51
CA THR A 668 9.30 -37.21 -39.51
C THR A 668 9.64 -37.72 -38.09
N ALA A 669 8.86 -38.53 -37.40
CA ALA A 669 7.92 -39.53 -37.87
C ALA A 669 6.78 -39.71 -36.86
N GLN A 670 5.54 -39.73 -37.36
CA GLN A 670 4.51 -40.55 -36.76
C GLN A 670 5.01 -42.01 -36.76
N LYS A 671 5.14 -42.59 -35.58
CA LYS A 671 5.17 -44.04 -35.41
C LYS A 671 3.96 -44.42 -34.57
N ASN A 672 3.08 -45.21 -35.19
CA ASN A 672 1.93 -45.87 -34.59
C ASN A 672 2.32 -46.73 -33.38
N MET A 673 1.58 -46.62 -32.27
CA MET A 673 1.20 -47.68 -31.32
C MET A 673 -0.12 -47.21 -30.70
N GLU A 674 -1.25 -47.78 -31.09
CA GLU A 674 -2.05 -48.77 -30.34
C GLU A 674 -2.82 -48.18 -29.14
N SER A 675 -4.06 -48.63 -29.00
CA SER A 675 -5.12 -48.04 -28.15
C SER A 675 -4.77 -48.02 -26.65
N GLU A 676 -4.24 -46.90 -26.16
CA GLU A 676 -4.02 -46.63 -24.74
C GLU A 676 -4.84 -45.41 -24.29
N VAL A 677 -5.55 -45.54 -23.16
CA VAL A 677 -6.33 -44.48 -22.53
C VAL A 677 -5.37 -43.40 -22.03
N THR A 678 -5.57 -42.15 -22.47
CA THR A 678 -4.70 -41.02 -22.09
C THR A 678 -4.70 -40.78 -20.57
N PRO A 679 -3.67 -40.12 -19.99
CA PRO A 679 -3.65 -39.76 -18.57
C PRO A 679 -4.88 -38.96 -18.13
N GLY A 680 -5.32 -37.99 -18.95
CA GLY A 680 -6.58 -37.27 -18.70
C GLY A 680 -7.82 -38.15 -18.80
N GLY A 681 -7.78 -39.21 -19.62
CA GLY A 681 -8.80 -40.24 -19.63
C GLY A 681 -8.89 -40.95 -18.28
N HIS A 682 -7.80 -41.53 -17.78
CA HIS A 682 -7.80 -42.20 -16.48
C HIS A 682 -8.34 -41.32 -15.34
N LEU A 683 -7.94 -40.06 -15.29
CA LEU A 683 -8.41 -39.10 -14.28
C LEU A 683 -9.90 -38.78 -14.36
N ARG A 684 -10.48 -38.70 -15.56
CA ARG A 684 -11.91 -38.44 -15.73
C ARG A 684 -12.80 -39.57 -15.22
N SER A 685 -12.29 -40.82 -15.23
CA SER A 685 -13.01 -41.98 -14.68
C SER A 685 -12.78 -42.23 -13.19
N ALA A 686 -11.85 -41.50 -12.55
CA ALA A 686 -11.51 -41.65 -11.14
C ALA A 686 -12.59 -41.02 -10.24
N LYS A 687 -12.91 -41.66 -9.11
CA LYS A 687 -13.85 -41.15 -8.11
C LYS A 687 -13.16 -40.52 -6.91
N ARG A 688 -11.91 -40.89 -6.63
CA ARG A 688 -11.08 -40.29 -5.58
C ARG A 688 -9.74 -39.89 -6.15
N VAL A 689 -9.49 -38.58 -6.22
CA VAL A 689 -8.25 -38.02 -6.77
C VAL A 689 -7.54 -37.21 -5.70
N ILE A 690 -6.25 -37.46 -5.52
CA ILE A 690 -5.39 -36.65 -4.64
C ILE A 690 -4.46 -35.81 -5.50
N ILE A 691 -4.44 -34.50 -5.28
CA ILE A 691 -3.51 -33.58 -5.93
C ILE A 691 -2.39 -33.24 -4.97
N VAL A 692 -1.15 -33.44 -5.41
CA VAL A 692 0.07 -33.17 -4.63
C VAL A 692 0.77 -31.94 -5.23
N PRO A 693 0.52 -30.73 -4.70
CA PRO A 693 1.21 -29.53 -5.14
C PRO A 693 2.65 -29.52 -4.63
N GLY A 694 3.58 -29.12 -5.49
CA GLY A 694 4.98 -28.95 -5.15
C GLY A 694 5.54 -27.62 -5.61
N TYR A 695 6.82 -27.42 -5.36
CA TYR A 695 7.49 -26.17 -5.72
C TYR A 695 7.40 -25.86 -7.22
N GLY A 696 7.42 -26.87 -8.10
CA GLY A 696 7.22 -26.70 -9.55
C GLY A 696 5.89 -26.06 -9.93
N MET A 697 4.82 -26.25 -9.14
CA MET A 697 3.55 -25.52 -9.31
C MET A 697 3.73 -24.02 -9.05
N ALA A 698 4.42 -23.66 -7.96
CA ALA A 698 4.69 -22.27 -7.59
C ALA A 698 5.54 -21.54 -8.64
N LEU A 699 6.50 -22.26 -9.21
CA LEU A 699 7.41 -21.75 -10.23
C LEU A 699 6.71 -21.46 -11.54
N ALA A 700 5.79 -22.34 -11.93
CA ALA A 700 4.96 -22.17 -13.12
C ALA A 700 3.80 -21.19 -12.91
N GLN A 701 3.61 -20.66 -11.68
CA GLN A 701 2.43 -19.88 -11.29
C GLN A 701 1.13 -20.60 -11.71
N ALA A 702 1.09 -21.92 -11.47
CA ALA A 702 0.05 -22.82 -11.95
C ALA A 702 -1.12 -22.98 -10.97
N GLN A 703 -1.11 -22.30 -9.82
CA GLN A 703 -2.10 -22.48 -8.74
C GLN A 703 -3.55 -22.32 -9.22
N HIS A 704 -3.80 -21.42 -10.18
CA HIS A 704 -5.13 -21.23 -10.76
C HIS A 704 -5.51 -22.38 -11.71
N GLU A 705 -4.59 -22.86 -12.53
CA GLU A 705 -4.79 -24.03 -13.41
C GLU A 705 -5.00 -25.31 -12.61
N VAL A 706 -4.29 -25.47 -11.50
CA VAL A 706 -4.46 -26.58 -10.57
C VAL A 706 -5.86 -26.55 -9.95
N LYS A 707 -6.34 -25.38 -9.53
CA LYS A 707 -7.72 -25.21 -9.05
C LYS A 707 -8.74 -25.53 -10.14
N GLN A 708 -8.52 -25.06 -11.37
CA GLN A 708 -9.38 -25.38 -12.52
C GLN A 708 -9.42 -26.88 -12.83
N LEU A 709 -8.28 -27.58 -12.74
CA LEU A 709 -8.21 -29.03 -12.89
C LEU A 709 -9.00 -29.73 -11.78
N ALA A 710 -8.85 -29.31 -10.52
CA ALA A 710 -9.59 -29.87 -9.40
C ALA A 710 -11.10 -29.69 -9.56
N ASP A 711 -11.55 -28.50 -9.94
CA ASP A 711 -12.97 -28.24 -10.22
C ASP A 711 -13.49 -29.10 -11.37
N LYS A 712 -12.69 -29.26 -12.44
CA LYS A 712 -13.07 -30.10 -13.59
C LYS A 712 -13.23 -31.56 -13.19
N LEU A 713 -12.35 -32.08 -12.33
CA LEU A 713 -12.45 -33.43 -11.80
C LEU A 713 -13.66 -33.61 -10.89
N ARG A 714 -13.96 -32.61 -10.04
CA ARG A 714 -15.19 -32.59 -9.22
C ARG A 714 -16.45 -32.57 -10.08
N ASN A 715 -16.45 -31.79 -11.17
CA ASN A 715 -17.54 -31.77 -12.15
C ASN A 715 -17.71 -33.12 -12.87
N CYS A 716 -16.66 -33.93 -12.96
CA CYS A 716 -16.72 -35.31 -13.44
C CYS A 716 -17.18 -36.31 -12.36
N GLY A 717 -17.46 -35.85 -11.14
CA GLY A 717 -17.94 -36.67 -10.02
C GLY A 717 -16.85 -37.23 -9.10
N ALA A 718 -15.63 -36.70 -9.15
CA ALA A 718 -14.53 -37.12 -8.28
C ALA A 718 -14.52 -36.34 -6.94
N ASP A 719 -14.26 -37.03 -5.83
CA ASP A 719 -13.78 -36.43 -4.58
C ASP A 719 -12.31 -36.04 -4.76
N VAL A 720 -12.00 -34.74 -4.65
CA VAL A 720 -10.66 -34.19 -4.92
C VAL A 720 -10.10 -33.54 -3.66
N ARG A 721 -8.96 -34.06 -3.18
CA ARG A 721 -8.24 -33.56 -2.00
C ARG A 721 -6.85 -33.09 -2.38
N PHE A 722 -6.33 -32.10 -1.67
CA PHE A 722 -4.95 -31.63 -1.81
C PHE A 722 -4.10 -32.17 -0.67
N ALA A 723 -3.06 -32.93 -1.00
CA ALA A 723 -2.12 -33.46 -0.03
C ALA A 723 -0.91 -32.53 0.08
N ILE A 724 -0.83 -31.80 1.19
CA ILE A 724 0.20 -30.79 1.43
C ILE A 724 1.31 -31.38 2.29
N HIS A 725 2.52 -31.34 1.76
CA HIS A 725 3.71 -31.62 2.55
C HIS A 725 4.19 -30.34 3.25
N PRO A 726 4.54 -30.37 4.55
CA PRO A 726 4.89 -29.16 5.31
C PRO A 726 6.16 -28.45 4.81
N VAL A 727 7.02 -29.16 4.07
CA VAL A 727 8.22 -28.58 3.41
C VAL A 727 8.08 -28.51 1.88
N ALA A 728 6.87 -28.61 1.32
CA ALA A 728 6.65 -28.33 -0.09
C ALA A 728 6.78 -26.82 -0.35
N GLY A 729 7.84 -26.42 -1.06
CA GLY A 729 8.12 -25.02 -1.39
C GLY A 729 9.31 -24.43 -0.62
N ARG A 730 9.44 -23.09 -0.61
CA ARG A 730 10.57 -22.38 0.01
C ARG A 730 10.37 -22.04 1.48
N MET A 731 9.14 -22.13 1.98
CA MET A 731 8.79 -21.87 3.36
C MET A 731 7.67 -22.82 3.80
N PRO A 732 7.58 -23.17 5.10
CA PRO A 732 6.44 -23.93 5.60
C PRO A 732 5.11 -23.24 5.28
N GLY A 733 4.14 -24.01 4.81
CA GLY A 733 2.81 -23.50 4.42
C GLY A 733 2.77 -22.79 3.05
N HIS A 734 3.86 -22.80 2.27
CA HIS A 734 3.93 -22.11 0.97
C HIS A 734 2.83 -22.57 0.00
N MET A 735 2.55 -23.88 -0.08
CA MET A 735 1.48 -24.41 -0.94
C MET A 735 0.09 -23.99 -0.44
N ASN A 736 -0.13 -23.92 0.88
CA ASN A 736 -1.41 -23.50 1.44
C ASN A 736 -1.71 -22.04 1.06
N VAL A 737 -0.71 -21.17 1.05
CA VAL A 737 -0.87 -19.76 0.65
C VAL A 737 -1.21 -19.63 -0.83
N LEU A 738 -0.50 -20.35 -1.71
CA LEU A 738 -0.73 -20.28 -3.16
C LEU A 738 -2.09 -20.89 -3.55
N LEU A 739 -2.47 -21.99 -2.93
CA LEU A 739 -3.79 -22.59 -3.18
C LEU A 739 -4.91 -21.72 -2.59
N ALA A 740 -4.69 -21.06 -1.44
CA ALA A 740 -5.63 -20.07 -0.91
C ALA A 740 -5.76 -18.84 -1.84
N GLU A 741 -4.66 -18.37 -2.44
CA GLU A 741 -4.68 -17.32 -3.47
C GLU A 741 -5.51 -17.74 -4.70
N ALA A 742 -5.45 -19.02 -5.07
CA ALA A 742 -6.28 -19.61 -6.13
C ALA A 742 -7.73 -19.92 -5.71
N ASN A 743 -8.14 -19.57 -4.49
CA ASN A 743 -9.43 -19.87 -3.87
C ASN A 743 -9.74 -21.36 -3.73
N VAL A 744 -8.73 -22.18 -3.40
CA VAL A 744 -8.95 -23.56 -2.95
C VAL A 744 -9.41 -23.53 -1.48
N PRO A 745 -10.55 -24.15 -1.13
CA PRO A 745 -11.03 -24.21 0.25
C PRO A 745 -10.01 -24.85 1.19
N TYR A 746 -9.82 -24.28 2.39
CA TYR A 746 -8.91 -24.83 3.40
C TYR A 746 -9.29 -26.25 3.85
N GLU A 747 -10.57 -26.61 3.79
CA GLU A 747 -11.07 -27.95 4.10
C GLU A 747 -10.64 -29.02 3.09
N ASP A 748 -10.23 -28.60 1.90
CA ASP A 748 -9.67 -29.48 0.87
C ASP A 748 -8.15 -29.66 1.01
N LEU A 749 -7.50 -28.87 1.88
CA LEU A 749 -6.06 -28.91 2.12
C LEU A 749 -5.75 -29.79 3.32
N TYR A 750 -5.22 -30.99 3.06
CA TYR A 750 -4.87 -31.94 4.10
C TYR A 750 -3.35 -32.00 4.27
N GLU A 751 -2.89 -31.79 5.50
CA GLU A 751 -1.49 -31.98 5.86
C GLU A 751 -1.11 -33.47 5.76
N MET A 752 0.17 -33.74 5.48
CA MET A 752 0.72 -35.08 5.25
C MET A 752 0.24 -36.14 6.27
N ASP A 753 0.26 -35.85 7.57
CA ASP A 753 -0.13 -36.80 8.62
C ASP A 753 -1.62 -37.19 8.56
N ALA A 754 -2.47 -36.34 7.98
CA ALA A 754 -3.92 -36.56 7.87
C ALA A 754 -4.33 -37.28 6.59
N ILE A 755 -3.50 -37.26 5.54
CA ILE A 755 -3.84 -37.79 4.20
C ILE A 755 -2.97 -38.97 3.75
N ASN A 756 -1.88 -39.28 4.46
CA ASN A 756 -0.94 -40.30 4.01
C ASN A 756 -1.54 -41.72 3.89
N ASP A 757 -2.55 -42.03 4.70
CA ASP A 757 -3.28 -43.31 4.64
C ASP A 757 -4.24 -43.39 3.45
N ASP A 758 -4.64 -42.24 2.88
CA ASP A 758 -5.62 -42.17 1.79
C ASP A 758 -4.99 -42.53 0.42
N PHE A 759 -3.67 -42.38 0.24
CA PHE A 759 -2.99 -42.69 -1.02
C PHE A 759 -3.18 -44.15 -1.46
N ALA A 760 -3.20 -45.10 -0.52
CA ALA A 760 -3.42 -46.51 -0.84
C ALA A 760 -4.85 -46.82 -1.31
N THR A 761 -5.81 -45.93 -1.03
CA THR A 761 -7.22 -46.13 -1.37
C THR A 761 -7.74 -45.19 -2.46
N CYS A 762 -6.97 -44.16 -2.85
CA CYS A 762 -7.35 -43.29 -3.96
C CYS A 762 -7.32 -44.01 -5.32
N ASP A 763 -8.05 -43.47 -6.30
CA ASP A 763 -8.09 -44.05 -7.66
C ASP A 763 -6.94 -43.49 -8.52
N ALA A 764 -6.56 -42.23 -8.31
CA ALA A 764 -5.44 -41.59 -9.00
C ALA A 764 -4.81 -40.45 -8.19
N VAL A 765 -3.53 -40.20 -8.41
CA VAL A 765 -2.79 -39.04 -7.86
C VAL A 765 -2.29 -38.16 -8.99
N VAL A 766 -2.41 -36.84 -8.83
CA VAL A 766 -1.79 -35.86 -9.72
C VAL A 766 -0.72 -35.10 -8.96
N VAL A 767 0.54 -35.35 -9.31
CA VAL A 767 1.72 -34.69 -8.76
C VAL A 767 2.05 -33.48 -9.62
N ILE A 768 2.11 -32.29 -9.02
CA ILE A 768 2.32 -31.03 -9.74
C ILE A 768 3.58 -30.36 -9.22
N GLY A 769 4.71 -30.65 -9.85
CA GLY A 769 5.97 -30.02 -9.51
C GLY A 769 6.54 -30.44 -8.13
N ALA A 770 6.23 -31.64 -7.65
CA ALA A 770 6.77 -32.20 -6.41
C ALA A 770 7.70 -33.38 -6.71
N ASN A 771 8.86 -33.43 -6.03
CA ASN A 771 9.83 -34.53 -6.17
C ASN A 771 10.26 -35.07 -4.79
N ASP A 772 11.12 -34.35 -4.05
CA ASP A 772 11.71 -34.88 -2.81
C ASP A 772 10.66 -35.21 -1.73
N VAL A 773 9.59 -34.40 -1.64
CA VAL A 773 8.51 -34.54 -0.65
C VAL A 773 7.65 -35.78 -0.82
N LEU A 774 7.82 -36.50 -1.93
CA LEU A 774 7.11 -37.74 -2.24
C LEU A 774 8.07 -38.86 -2.68
N ASN A 775 9.40 -38.65 -2.51
CA ASN A 775 10.41 -39.59 -2.98
C ASN A 775 10.50 -40.78 -2.01
N PRO A 776 10.10 -42.01 -2.41
CA PRO A 776 10.11 -43.17 -1.53
C PRO A 776 11.53 -43.59 -1.09
N ALA A 777 12.59 -43.12 -1.78
CA ALA A 777 13.97 -43.33 -1.35
C ALA A 777 14.24 -42.80 0.06
N ALA A 778 13.45 -41.83 0.55
CA ALA A 778 13.51 -41.34 1.93
C ALA A 778 13.33 -42.44 2.99
N ARG A 779 12.62 -43.54 2.67
CA ARG A 779 12.38 -44.65 3.63
C ARG A 779 13.47 -45.72 3.61
N GLU A 780 14.14 -45.92 2.48
CA GLU A 780 14.95 -47.13 2.22
C GLU A 780 16.42 -46.83 1.86
N ALA A 781 16.72 -45.65 1.34
CA ALA A 781 18.07 -45.33 0.85
C ALA A 781 18.96 -44.73 1.95
N GLU A 782 19.52 -45.60 2.80
CA GLU A 782 20.45 -45.23 3.88
C GLU A 782 21.64 -44.39 3.36
N GLY A 783 21.93 -43.30 4.07
CA GLY A 783 23.04 -42.39 3.73
C GLY A 783 22.70 -41.28 2.72
N THR A 784 21.47 -41.23 2.22
CA THR A 784 20.99 -40.11 1.40
C THR A 784 20.49 -38.94 2.25
N PRO A 785 20.52 -37.67 1.76
CA PRO A 785 20.05 -36.51 2.51
C PRO A 785 18.57 -36.54 2.93
N ILE A 786 17.74 -37.36 2.26
CA ILE A 786 16.32 -37.52 2.58
C ILE A 786 16.04 -38.78 3.41
N TYR A 787 17.05 -39.58 3.75
CA TYR A 787 16.84 -40.79 4.55
C TYR A 787 16.28 -40.44 5.94
N GLY A 788 15.12 -41.00 6.26
CA GLY A 788 14.37 -40.71 7.49
C GLY A 788 13.48 -39.47 7.42
N MET A 789 13.44 -38.76 6.28
CA MET A 789 12.51 -37.65 6.06
C MET A 789 11.08 -38.21 5.88
N PRO A 790 10.08 -37.70 6.62
CA PRO A 790 8.68 -37.98 6.29
C PRO A 790 8.38 -37.54 4.86
N VAL A 791 7.65 -38.35 4.10
CA VAL A 791 7.25 -38.06 2.72
C VAL A 791 5.78 -38.42 2.51
N LEU A 792 5.15 -37.80 1.51
CA LEU A 792 3.83 -38.19 1.05
C LEU A 792 3.88 -39.59 0.43
N ASN A 793 2.96 -40.47 0.80
CA ASN A 793 2.91 -41.87 0.37
C ASN A 793 2.39 -42.07 -1.07
N VAL A 794 2.79 -41.18 -1.99
CA VAL A 794 2.35 -41.20 -3.40
C VAL A 794 2.70 -42.52 -4.07
N ASP A 795 3.78 -43.16 -3.66
CA ASP A 795 4.21 -44.47 -4.15
C ASP A 795 3.19 -45.60 -3.94
N GLN A 796 2.29 -45.44 -2.96
CA GLN A 796 1.25 -46.42 -2.65
C GLN A 796 0.01 -46.27 -3.54
N ALA A 797 -0.08 -45.22 -4.36
CA ALA A 797 -1.22 -44.99 -5.22
C ALA A 797 -1.26 -45.96 -6.43
N PRO A 798 -2.47 -46.39 -6.86
CA PRO A 798 -2.63 -47.27 -8.02
C PRO A 798 -2.22 -46.63 -9.35
N TYR A 799 -2.53 -45.34 -9.53
CA TYR A 799 -2.21 -44.58 -10.75
C TYR A 799 -1.70 -43.18 -10.39
N ILE A 800 -0.59 -42.75 -11.00
CA ILE A 800 0.08 -41.49 -10.68
C ILE A 800 0.36 -40.73 -11.97
N VAL A 801 -0.11 -39.49 -12.07
CA VAL A 801 0.26 -38.56 -13.14
C VAL A 801 1.27 -37.57 -12.57
N ILE A 802 2.46 -37.50 -13.14
CA ILE A 802 3.55 -36.63 -12.68
C ILE A 802 3.78 -35.51 -13.69
N CYS A 803 3.38 -34.30 -13.30
CA CYS A 803 3.56 -33.04 -14.03
C CYS A 803 4.79 -32.30 -13.48
N ASN A 804 5.98 -32.84 -13.75
CA ASN A 804 7.25 -32.25 -13.31
C ASN A 804 8.03 -31.71 -14.51
N TYR A 805 8.92 -30.75 -14.29
CA TYR A 805 9.66 -30.12 -15.39
C TYR A 805 10.55 -31.09 -16.17
N ASP A 806 11.24 -31.97 -15.45
CA ASP A 806 12.07 -33.05 -15.99
C ASP A 806 12.04 -34.26 -15.03
N LEU A 807 12.82 -35.29 -15.34
CA LEU A 807 12.95 -36.51 -14.54
C LEU A 807 14.23 -36.52 -13.70
N LYS A 808 14.88 -35.36 -13.50
CA LYS A 808 16.11 -35.29 -12.70
C LYS A 808 15.78 -35.40 -11.21
N PRO A 809 16.77 -35.76 -10.38
CA PRO A 809 16.67 -35.66 -8.93
C PRO A 809 16.15 -34.29 -8.47
N GLY A 810 15.41 -34.29 -7.35
CA GLY A 810 14.96 -33.05 -6.72
C GLY A 810 16.11 -32.29 -6.06
N TYR A 811 15.76 -31.32 -5.22
CA TYR A 811 16.72 -30.51 -4.47
C TYR A 811 17.69 -31.35 -3.63
N ALA A 812 17.24 -32.51 -3.13
CA ALA A 812 18.08 -33.43 -2.36
C ALA A 812 19.13 -34.19 -3.18
N GLY A 813 19.11 -34.12 -4.52
CA GLY A 813 20.05 -34.84 -5.39
C GLY A 813 19.87 -36.36 -5.35
N VAL A 814 18.69 -36.84 -4.92
CA VAL A 814 18.37 -38.28 -4.86
C VAL A 814 17.40 -38.64 -5.97
N GLU A 815 17.75 -39.64 -6.77
CA GLU A 815 16.89 -40.20 -7.82
C GLU A 815 15.53 -40.61 -7.24
N ASN A 816 14.45 -40.35 -7.98
CA ASN A 816 13.10 -40.69 -7.53
C ASN A 816 12.64 -42.00 -8.17
N PRO A 817 12.49 -43.10 -7.40
CA PRO A 817 12.07 -44.40 -7.95
C PRO A 817 10.76 -44.36 -8.72
N LEU A 818 9.87 -43.39 -8.44
CA LEU A 818 8.60 -43.22 -9.15
C LEU A 818 8.75 -42.94 -10.64
N TYR A 819 9.86 -42.33 -11.08
CA TYR A 819 10.10 -42.04 -12.49
C TYR A 819 10.48 -43.29 -13.30
N THR A 820 10.93 -44.33 -12.61
CA THR A 820 11.33 -45.60 -13.22
C THR A 820 10.28 -46.71 -13.04
N ARG A 821 9.16 -46.41 -12.38
CA ARG A 821 8.07 -47.36 -12.16
C ARG A 821 7.39 -47.69 -13.49
N SER A 822 7.43 -48.97 -13.88
CA SER A 822 6.99 -49.45 -15.19
C SER A 822 5.47 -49.54 -15.38
N GLU A 823 4.69 -49.51 -14.29
CA GLU A 823 3.23 -49.66 -14.33
C GLU A 823 2.53 -48.61 -13.44
N GLY A 824 1.45 -48.02 -13.94
CA GLY A 824 0.61 -47.10 -13.17
C GLY A 824 1.20 -45.69 -12.98
N VAL A 825 2.19 -45.28 -13.78
CA VAL A 825 2.74 -43.92 -13.76
C VAL A 825 2.72 -43.31 -15.16
N ALA A 826 2.13 -42.12 -15.28
CA ALA A 826 2.17 -41.29 -16.48
C ALA A 826 3.08 -40.08 -16.21
N LEU A 827 4.11 -39.92 -17.03
CA LEU A 827 5.07 -38.83 -16.91
C LEU A 827 4.73 -37.74 -17.93
N MET A 828 4.43 -36.54 -17.43
CA MET A 828 4.20 -35.34 -18.23
C MET A 828 5.29 -34.33 -17.92
N THR A 829 6.40 -34.42 -18.66
CA THR A 829 7.55 -33.55 -18.47
C THR A 829 7.35 -32.20 -19.14
N GLY A 830 7.58 -31.10 -18.43
CA GLY A 830 7.49 -29.75 -18.98
C GLY A 830 7.02 -28.73 -17.94
N ASP A 831 6.74 -27.51 -18.38
CA ASP A 831 6.20 -26.50 -17.46
C ASP A 831 4.91 -27.01 -16.81
N ALA A 832 4.81 -26.93 -15.48
CA ALA A 832 3.70 -27.53 -14.75
C ALA A 832 2.34 -26.92 -15.14
N LYS A 833 2.30 -25.63 -15.51
CA LYS A 833 1.09 -24.96 -16.00
C LYS A 833 0.65 -25.55 -17.34
N GLU A 834 1.59 -25.79 -18.25
CA GLU A 834 1.34 -26.43 -19.55
C GLU A 834 0.90 -27.88 -19.39
N SER A 835 1.57 -28.66 -18.53
CA SER A 835 1.21 -30.07 -18.28
C SER A 835 -0.19 -30.20 -17.67
N VAL A 836 -0.54 -29.33 -16.72
CA VAL A 836 -1.89 -29.27 -16.13
C VAL A 836 -2.92 -28.84 -17.17
N ALA A 837 -2.62 -27.86 -18.04
CA ALA A 837 -3.50 -27.46 -19.13
C ALA A 837 -3.71 -28.60 -20.15
N GLN A 838 -2.65 -29.34 -20.51
CA GLN A 838 -2.74 -30.52 -21.38
C GLN A 838 -3.58 -31.63 -20.76
N LEU A 839 -3.43 -31.88 -19.46
CA LEU A 839 -4.21 -32.87 -18.72
C LEU A 839 -5.69 -32.49 -18.71
N SER A 840 -5.98 -31.21 -18.45
CA SER A 840 -7.31 -30.61 -18.50
C SER A 840 -7.94 -30.73 -19.89
N ALA A 841 -7.17 -30.53 -20.96
CA ALA A 841 -7.62 -30.70 -22.34
C ALA A 841 -7.87 -32.18 -22.70
N GLN A 842 -7.05 -33.11 -22.19
CA GLN A 842 -7.27 -34.56 -22.38
C GLN A 842 -8.54 -35.05 -21.68
N ILE A 843 -8.88 -34.48 -20.51
CA ILE A 843 -10.15 -34.74 -19.81
C ILE A 843 -11.33 -34.30 -20.69
N ASP A 844 -11.24 -33.12 -21.32
CA ASP A 844 -12.28 -32.61 -22.22
C ASP A 844 -12.42 -33.48 -23.47
N ALA A 845 -11.29 -33.79 -24.13
CA ALA A 845 -11.24 -34.52 -25.40
C ALA A 845 -11.76 -35.97 -25.31
N TRP A 846 -11.85 -36.55 -24.11
CA TRP A 846 -12.39 -37.90 -23.92
C TRP A 846 -13.92 -37.98 -24.04
N SER A 847 -14.61 -36.90 -24.47
CA SER A 847 -16.07 -36.89 -24.66
C SER A 847 -16.58 -37.52 -25.96
N ASP A 848 -15.73 -37.80 -26.95
CA ASP A 848 -16.26 -38.06 -28.30
C ASP A 848 -16.37 -39.55 -28.68
N ASN A 849 -15.97 -40.48 -27.80
CA ASN A 849 -15.99 -41.91 -28.12
C ASN A 849 -16.41 -42.81 -26.93
N ALA A 850 -17.67 -42.70 -26.47
CA ALA A 850 -18.45 -43.84 -25.94
C ALA A 850 -19.90 -43.45 -25.63
N THR A 851 -20.82 -43.90 -26.49
CA THR A 851 -22.23 -44.22 -26.20
C THR A 851 -23.07 -43.24 -25.37
N THR A 852 -23.84 -42.44 -26.10
CA THR A 852 -25.28 -42.18 -25.89
C THR A 852 -25.86 -42.63 -24.53
N ARG A 853 -26.00 -41.67 -23.62
CA ARG A 853 -27.24 -41.50 -22.87
C ARG A 853 -27.71 -40.06 -23.07
N GLN A 854 -28.81 -39.93 -23.79
CA GLN A 854 -29.62 -38.72 -23.83
C GLN A 854 -29.96 -38.30 -22.40
N GLU A 855 -29.68 -37.07 -22.04
CA GLU A 855 -30.55 -36.26 -21.18
C GLU A 855 -30.37 -34.77 -21.54
N ALA A 856 -31.30 -34.31 -22.39
CA ALA A 856 -31.80 -32.96 -22.64
C ALA A 856 -30.83 -31.75 -22.74
N SER A 857 -30.56 -31.36 -23.99
CA SER A 857 -30.25 -29.99 -24.42
C SER A 857 -31.52 -29.11 -24.45
N SER A 858 -31.54 -27.95 -23.77
CA SER A 858 -32.57 -26.91 -24.03
C SER A 858 -32.30 -25.46 -23.57
N SER A 859 -31.12 -25.05 -23.09
CA SER A 859 -30.95 -23.69 -22.53
C SER A 859 -30.11 -22.68 -23.34
N GLU A 860 -29.27 -23.10 -24.30
CA GLU A 860 -28.38 -22.16 -25.01
C GLU A 860 -29.09 -21.18 -25.97
N ASN A 861 -30.35 -21.43 -26.35
CA ASN A 861 -31.11 -20.54 -27.26
C ASN A 861 -32.02 -19.51 -26.57
N SER A 862 -32.13 -19.51 -25.23
CA SER A 862 -33.22 -18.79 -24.55
C SER A 862 -32.87 -17.38 -24.08
N PHE A 863 -31.63 -17.12 -23.63
CA PHE A 863 -31.26 -15.81 -23.06
C PHE A 863 -30.98 -14.74 -24.13
N GLU A 864 -30.54 -15.13 -25.32
CA GLU A 864 -30.34 -14.20 -26.43
C GLU A 864 -31.66 -13.51 -26.84
N ILE A 865 -32.78 -14.24 -26.74
CA ILE A 865 -34.11 -13.69 -26.99
C ILE A 865 -34.47 -12.66 -25.91
N TRP A 866 -34.25 -12.99 -24.64
CA TRP A 866 -34.50 -12.08 -23.51
C TRP A 866 -33.66 -10.79 -23.64
N MET A 867 -32.38 -10.91 -24.00
CA MET A 867 -31.49 -9.77 -24.26
C MET A 867 -31.98 -8.90 -25.42
N LYS A 868 -32.58 -9.49 -26.47
CA LYS A 868 -33.05 -8.75 -27.65
C LYS A 868 -34.41 -8.08 -27.47
N GLU A 869 -35.28 -8.64 -26.63
CA GLU A 869 -36.68 -8.20 -26.43
C GLU A 869 -36.90 -7.33 -25.18
N ALA A 870 -35.97 -7.32 -24.22
CA ALA A 870 -36.11 -6.57 -22.98
C ALA A 870 -36.24 -5.05 -23.21
N LYS A 871 -37.24 -4.43 -22.59
CA LYS A 871 -37.49 -2.97 -22.61
C LYS A 871 -37.21 -2.31 -21.25
N SER A 872 -37.17 -3.08 -20.17
CA SER A 872 -36.80 -2.64 -18.82
C SER A 872 -35.73 -3.56 -18.26
N VAL A 873 -34.51 -3.04 -18.10
CA VAL A 873 -33.32 -3.79 -17.69
C VAL A 873 -32.73 -3.21 -16.40
N ILE A 874 -32.49 -4.07 -15.41
CA ILE A 874 -31.79 -3.68 -14.18
C ILE A 874 -30.43 -4.38 -14.13
N ILE A 875 -29.36 -3.60 -14.02
CA ILE A 875 -28.00 -4.13 -13.90
C ILE A 875 -27.56 -4.05 -12.43
N VAL A 876 -27.09 -5.18 -11.89
CA VAL A 876 -26.61 -5.30 -10.51
C VAL A 876 -25.10 -5.50 -10.52
N PRO A 877 -24.30 -4.44 -10.33
CA PRO A 877 -22.85 -4.55 -10.23
C PRO A 877 -22.44 -5.12 -8.85
N GLY A 878 -21.44 -5.98 -8.85
CA GLY A 878 -20.89 -6.60 -7.64
C GLY A 878 -19.37 -6.63 -7.61
N TYR A 879 -18.83 -7.25 -6.58
CA TYR A 879 -17.39 -7.30 -6.36
C TYR A 879 -16.63 -8.04 -7.47
N GLY A 880 -17.24 -9.04 -8.11
CA GLY A 880 -16.65 -9.72 -9.27
C GLY A 880 -16.44 -8.80 -10.48
N MET A 881 -17.31 -7.80 -10.68
CA MET A 881 -17.08 -6.75 -11.69
C MET A 881 -15.82 -5.93 -11.37
N ALA A 882 -15.61 -5.59 -10.09
CA ALA A 882 -14.46 -4.83 -9.64
C ALA A 882 -13.15 -5.63 -9.77
N LEU A 883 -13.17 -6.93 -9.42
CA LEU A 883 -12.03 -7.82 -9.59
C LEU A 883 -11.57 -7.91 -11.05
N ALA A 884 -12.53 -8.03 -11.97
CA ALA A 884 -12.24 -8.11 -13.40
C ALA A 884 -11.92 -6.75 -14.05
N GLN A 885 -12.08 -5.64 -13.31
CA GLN A 885 -12.05 -4.26 -13.86
C GLN A 885 -12.99 -4.10 -15.06
N ALA A 886 -14.23 -4.58 -14.93
CA ALA A 886 -15.20 -4.70 -16.02
C ALA A 886 -16.23 -3.54 -16.09
N GLN A 887 -16.00 -2.44 -15.37
CA GLN A 887 -16.92 -1.32 -15.27
C GLN A 887 -17.20 -0.63 -16.63
N HIS A 888 -16.20 -0.59 -17.52
CA HIS A 888 -16.36 0.00 -18.85
C HIS A 888 -17.21 -0.88 -19.76
N GLU A 889 -17.06 -2.19 -19.67
CA GLU A 889 -17.82 -3.19 -20.42
C GLU A 889 -19.29 -3.20 -19.98
N VAL A 890 -19.54 -3.05 -18.67
CA VAL A 890 -20.89 -2.88 -18.12
C VAL A 890 -21.54 -1.59 -18.64
N LYS A 891 -20.81 -0.48 -18.67
CA LYS A 891 -21.31 0.78 -19.25
C LYS A 891 -21.61 0.62 -20.75
N GLN A 892 -20.70 0.00 -21.51
CA GLN A 892 -20.94 -0.29 -22.93
C GLN A 892 -22.19 -1.16 -23.14
N LEU A 893 -22.45 -2.11 -22.24
CA LEU A 893 -23.61 -2.98 -22.32
C LEU A 893 -24.90 -2.17 -22.09
N SER A 894 -24.89 -1.29 -21.10
CA SER A 894 -26.00 -0.38 -20.84
C SER A 894 -26.31 0.55 -22.02
N ASP A 895 -25.27 1.09 -22.68
CA ASP A 895 -25.43 1.92 -23.87
C ASP A 895 -26.08 1.14 -25.02
N LYS A 896 -25.71 -0.13 -25.24
CA LYS A 896 -26.31 -0.98 -26.27
C LYS A 896 -27.80 -1.22 -26.03
N PHE A 897 -28.20 -1.47 -24.79
CA PHE A 897 -29.61 -1.60 -24.43
C PHE A 897 -30.38 -0.29 -24.67
N ARG A 898 -29.84 0.85 -24.25
CA ARG A 898 -30.45 2.18 -24.45
C ARG A 898 -30.59 2.53 -25.92
N ASN A 899 -29.58 2.22 -26.74
CA ASN A 899 -29.62 2.42 -28.18
C ASN A 899 -30.74 1.61 -28.87
N ARG A 900 -31.20 0.52 -28.24
CA ARG A 900 -32.33 -0.30 -28.69
C ARG A 900 -33.67 0.13 -28.08
N GLY A 901 -33.68 1.21 -27.29
CA GLY A 901 -34.88 1.78 -26.69
C GLY A 901 -35.29 1.15 -25.36
N ALA A 902 -34.41 0.40 -24.69
CA ALA A 902 -34.66 -0.13 -23.36
C ALA A 902 -34.33 0.92 -22.27
N ASP A 903 -35.16 0.97 -21.22
CA ASP A 903 -34.86 1.66 -19.96
C ASP A 903 -33.84 0.82 -19.18
N VAL A 904 -32.71 1.42 -18.79
CA VAL A 904 -31.62 0.71 -18.09
C VAL A 904 -31.28 1.43 -16.81
N ARG A 905 -31.40 0.72 -15.69
CA ARG A 905 -31.12 1.24 -14.35
C ARG A 905 -30.11 0.36 -13.62
N PHE A 906 -29.28 0.96 -12.77
CA PHE A 906 -28.29 0.24 -11.98
C PHE A 906 -28.76 0.14 -10.53
N ALA A 907 -28.87 -1.10 -10.04
CA ALA A 907 -29.26 -1.36 -8.66
C ALA A 907 -28.02 -1.55 -7.79
N ILE A 908 -27.76 -0.58 -6.92
CA ILE A 908 -26.58 -0.55 -6.06
C ILE A 908 -26.94 -1.05 -4.68
N HIS A 909 -26.24 -2.10 -4.23
CA HIS A 909 -26.29 -2.52 -2.85
C HIS A 909 -25.18 -1.82 -2.04
N PRO A 910 -25.46 -1.27 -0.85
CA PRO A 910 -24.49 -0.47 -0.09
C PRO A 910 -23.23 -1.24 0.34
N VAL A 911 -23.31 -2.58 0.38
CA VAL A 911 -22.17 -3.48 0.67
C VAL A 911 -21.74 -4.32 -0.54
N ALA A 912 -22.12 -3.93 -1.76
CA ALA A 912 -21.53 -4.52 -2.96
C ALA A 912 -20.08 -4.03 -3.12
N GLY A 913 -19.11 -4.79 -2.57
CA GLY A 913 -17.68 -4.52 -2.71
C GLY A 913 -16.91 -4.47 -1.37
N ARG A 914 -15.62 -4.07 -1.43
CA ARG A 914 -14.73 -4.00 -0.25
C ARG A 914 -14.96 -2.78 0.65
N MET A 915 -15.71 -1.79 0.19
CA MET A 915 -16.06 -0.58 0.94
C MET A 915 -17.43 -0.03 0.52
N PRO A 916 -18.18 0.66 1.39
CA PRO A 916 -19.43 1.30 1.01
C PRO A 916 -19.23 2.32 -0.12
N GLY A 917 -20.14 2.31 -1.10
CA GLY A 917 -20.06 3.19 -2.29
C GLY A 917 -19.05 2.76 -3.36
N HIS A 918 -18.41 1.59 -3.21
CA HIS A 918 -17.40 1.10 -4.15
C HIS A 918 -17.94 0.98 -5.59
N MET A 919 -19.16 0.48 -5.78
CA MET A 919 -19.77 0.38 -7.12
C MET A 919 -20.08 1.76 -7.72
N ASN A 920 -20.51 2.73 -6.90
CA ASN A 920 -20.79 4.09 -7.37
C ASN A 920 -19.53 4.75 -7.94
N VAL A 921 -18.37 4.53 -7.32
CA VAL A 921 -17.08 5.06 -7.79
C VAL A 921 -16.66 4.42 -9.11
N LEU A 922 -16.73 3.09 -9.23
CA LEU A 922 -16.34 2.38 -10.46
C LEU A 922 -17.25 2.70 -11.63
N LEU A 923 -18.57 2.81 -11.40
CA LEU A 923 -19.50 3.20 -12.44
C LEU A 923 -19.35 4.68 -12.81
N ALA A 924 -19.00 5.56 -11.86
CA ALA A 924 -18.67 6.96 -12.15
C ALA A 924 -17.38 7.07 -12.98
N GLU A 925 -16.36 6.27 -12.70
CA GLU A 925 -15.14 6.15 -13.52
C GLU A 925 -15.46 5.71 -14.96
N ALA A 926 -16.44 4.83 -15.13
CA ALA A 926 -16.93 4.41 -16.44
C ALA A 926 -17.86 5.43 -17.13
N ASN A 927 -18.13 6.59 -16.52
CA ASN A 927 -19.07 7.63 -16.97
C ASN A 927 -20.54 7.18 -17.01
N VAL A 928 -20.98 6.36 -16.06
CA VAL A 928 -22.41 6.10 -15.84
C VAL A 928 -23.04 7.29 -15.11
N PRO A 929 -24.13 7.88 -15.63
CA PRO A 929 -24.83 8.97 -14.96
C PRO A 929 -25.32 8.60 -13.57
N TYR A 930 -25.17 9.51 -12.60
CA TYR A 930 -25.58 9.25 -11.21
C TYR A 930 -27.11 9.08 -11.07
N GLU A 931 -27.88 9.67 -11.98
CA GLU A 931 -29.34 9.52 -12.05
C GLU A 931 -29.78 8.10 -12.41
N ASP A 932 -28.90 7.31 -13.01
CA ASP A 932 -29.15 5.92 -13.36
C ASP A 932 -28.77 4.95 -12.22
N LEU A 933 -28.13 5.44 -11.15
CA LEU A 933 -27.70 4.67 -9.99
C LEU A 933 -28.76 4.77 -8.89
N TYR A 934 -29.41 3.66 -8.60
CA TYR A 934 -30.45 3.58 -7.59
C TYR A 934 -29.99 2.70 -6.43
N GLU A 935 -30.06 3.24 -5.22
CA GLU A 935 -29.83 2.48 -3.99
C GLU A 935 -30.94 1.42 -3.82
N MET A 936 -30.60 0.33 -3.14
CA MET A 936 -31.47 -0.83 -2.93
C MET A 936 -32.90 -0.46 -2.47
N GLU A 937 -33.08 0.46 -1.52
CA GLU A 937 -34.41 0.85 -1.02
C GLU A 937 -35.27 1.53 -2.09
N ALA A 938 -34.66 2.17 -3.07
CA ALA A 938 -35.36 2.89 -4.15
C ALA A 938 -35.72 1.98 -5.33
N ILE A 939 -34.96 0.90 -5.57
CA ILE A 939 -35.11 0.04 -6.75
C ILE A 939 -35.72 -1.33 -6.47
N ASN A 940 -35.79 -1.77 -5.20
CA ASN A 940 -36.23 -3.13 -4.87
C ASN A 940 -37.66 -3.46 -5.33
N GLU A 941 -38.57 -2.49 -5.32
CA GLU A 941 -39.96 -2.64 -5.80
C GLU A 941 -40.08 -2.73 -7.33
N ASP A 942 -39.00 -2.44 -8.06
CA ASP A 942 -38.99 -2.43 -9.52
C ASP A 942 -38.43 -3.71 -10.14
N PHE A 943 -37.76 -4.58 -9.38
CA PHE A 943 -37.32 -5.89 -9.88
C PHE A 943 -38.50 -6.76 -10.35
N ALA A 944 -39.66 -6.68 -9.70
CA ALA A 944 -40.88 -7.40 -10.10
C ALA A 944 -41.49 -6.88 -11.42
N LYS A 945 -41.10 -5.67 -11.87
CA LYS A 945 -41.59 -5.04 -13.12
C LYS A 945 -40.52 -5.04 -14.22
N ALA A 946 -39.29 -5.45 -13.92
CA ALA A 946 -38.21 -5.50 -14.89
C ALA A 946 -38.36 -6.74 -15.79
N ASP A 947 -38.07 -6.57 -17.07
CA ASP A 947 -38.07 -7.67 -18.04
C ASP A 947 -36.83 -8.55 -17.82
N LEU A 948 -35.70 -7.93 -17.46
CA LEU A 948 -34.40 -8.59 -17.35
C LEU A 948 -33.55 -7.98 -16.23
N ALA A 949 -32.99 -8.83 -15.37
CA ALA A 949 -31.95 -8.46 -14.41
C ALA A 949 -30.60 -9.06 -14.83
N ILE A 950 -29.56 -8.24 -14.93
CA ILE A 950 -28.20 -8.66 -15.26
C ILE A 950 -27.31 -8.47 -14.04
N VAL A 951 -26.88 -9.56 -13.45
CA VAL A 951 -26.02 -9.58 -12.27
C VAL A 951 -24.57 -9.74 -12.72
N VAL A 952 -23.68 -8.85 -12.28
CA VAL A 952 -22.26 -8.86 -12.67
C VAL A 952 -21.39 -8.97 -11.41
N GLY A 953 -21.03 -10.20 -11.04
CA GLY A 953 -20.12 -10.46 -9.93
C GLY A 953 -20.72 -10.19 -8.54
N ALA A 954 -22.03 -10.38 -8.35
CA ALA A 954 -22.71 -10.21 -7.07
C ALA A 954 -23.37 -11.53 -6.62
N ASN A 955 -23.21 -11.90 -5.34
CA ASN A 955 -23.78 -13.13 -4.77
C ASN A 955 -24.58 -12.85 -3.49
N ASP A 956 -23.91 -12.58 -2.35
CA ASP A 956 -24.61 -12.46 -1.06
C ASP A 956 -25.64 -11.33 -1.02
N VAL A 957 -25.34 -10.21 -1.70
CA VAL A 957 -26.19 -9.00 -1.73
C VAL A 957 -27.52 -9.16 -2.46
N LEU A 958 -27.74 -10.30 -3.12
CA LEU A 958 -28.96 -10.65 -3.83
C LEU A 958 -29.46 -12.04 -3.45
N ASN A 959 -28.87 -12.67 -2.43
CA ASN A 959 -29.18 -14.03 -2.03
C ASN A 959 -30.52 -14.08 -1.27
N PRO A 960 -31.58 -14.70 -1.83
CA PRO A 960 -32.91 -14.73 -1.18
C PRO A 960 -32.93 -15.48 0.14
N ALA A 961 -31.95 -16.35 0.39
CA ALA A 961 -31.81 -17.06 1.67
C ALA A 961 -31.69 -16.10 2.86
N ALA A 962 -31.27 -14.84 2.63
CA ALA A 962 -31.27 -13.80 3.65
C ALA A 962 -32.65 -13.54 4.30
N ARG A 963 -33.76 -13.84 3.61
CA ARG A 963 -35.12 -13.62 4.13
C ARG A 963 -35.63 -14.78 4.99
N ASP A 964 -35.27 -16.01 4.60
CA ASP A 964 -35.97 -17.21 5.07
C ASP A 964 -35.06 -18.25 5.77
N ALA A 965 -33.73 -18.17 5.59
CA ALA A 965 -32.79 -19.16 6.14
C ALA A 965 -32.29 -18.75 7.54
N GLU A 966 -33.13 -18.99 8.56
CA GLU A 966 -32.80 -18.75 9.98
C GLU A 966 -31.48 -19.41 10.40
N GLY A 967 -30.64 -18.64 11.12
CA GLY A 967 -29.35 -19.11 11.62
C GLY A 967 -28.17 -18.96 10.66
N THR A 968 -28.39 -18.47 9.44
CA THR A 968 -27.31 -18.15 8.50
C THR A 968 -26.73 -16.75 8.74
N PRO A 969 -25.46 -16.47 8.38
CA PRO A 969 -24.84 -15.15 8.55
C PRO A 969 -25.53 -14.00 7.80
N ILE A 970 -26.33 -14.31 6.78
CA ILE A 970 -27.10 -13.32 6.00
C ILE A 970 -28.57 -13.24 6.43
N TYR A 971 -29.01 -14.03 7.41
CA TYR A 971 -30.40 -13.99 7.86
C TYR A 971 -30.75 -12.61 8.43
N GLY A 972 -31.79 -11.97 7.86
CA GLY A 972 -32.21 -10.61 8.18
C GLY A 972 -31.39 -9.51 7.48
N MET A 973 -30.41 -9.87 6.64
CA MET A 973 -29.69 -8.90 5.81
C MET A 973 -30.61 -8.38 4.70
N PRO A 974 -30.75 -7.06 4.53
CA PRO A 974 -31.40 -6.51 3.34
C PRO A 974 -30.65 -6.98 2.08
N VAL A 975 -31.39 -7.40 1.05
CA VAL A 975 -30.83 -7.86 -0.23
C VAL A 975 -31.58 -7.22 -1.39
N LEU A 976 -30.94 -7.17 -2.56
CA LEU A 976 -31.59 -6.80 -3.80
C LEU A 976 -32.59 -7.89 -4.21
N ASN A 977 -33.82 -7.50 -4.55
CA ASN A 977 -34.92 -8.40 -4.88
C ASN A 977 -34.82 -9.02 -6.30
N VAL A 978 -33.61 -9.41 -6.72
CA VAL A 978 -33.33 -9.97 -8.05
C VAL A 978 -34.18 -11.22 -8.32
N ASP A 979 -34.51 -11.98 -7.28
CA ASP A 979 -35.37 -13.16 -7.34
C ASP A 979 -36.79 -12.89 -7.84
N GLN A 980 -37.26 -11.64 -7.74
CA GLN A 980 -38.59 -11.25 -8.19
C GLN A 980 -38.65 -10.94 -9.70
N THR A 981 -37.51 -10.90 -10.40
CA THR A 981 -37.46 -10.62 -11.84
C THR A 981 -37.83 -11.84 -12.69
N ALA A 982 -38.48 -11.59 -13.83
CA ALA A 982 -38.93 -12.61 -14.76
C ALA A 982 -37.76 -13.37 -15.41
N HIS A 983 -36.75 -12.64 -15.88
CA HIS A 983 -35.53 -13.19 -16.47
C HIS A 983 -34.28 -12.65 -15.78
N ILE A 984 -33.35 -13.54 -15.45
CA ILE A 984 -32.13 -13.21 -14.71
C ILE A 984 -30.94 -13.80 -15.45
N VAL A 985 -29.91 -12.98 -15.68
CA VAL A 985 -28.63 -13.42 -16.20
C VAL A 985 -27.55 -13.14 -15.17
N ILE A 986 -26.91 -14.18 -14.66
CA ILE A 986 -25.92 -14.08 -13.59
C ILE A 986 -24.52 -14.34 -14.15
N CYS A 987 -23.68 -13.32 -14.11
CA CYS A 987 -22.28 -13.33 -14.55
C CYS A 987 -21.37 -13.38 -13.32
N ASN A 988 -21.30 -14.54 -12.67
CA ASN A 988 -20.44 -14.78 -11.50
C ASN A 988 -19.32 -15.73 -11.85
N TYR A 989 -18.19 -15.66 -11.14
CA TYR A 989 -17.01 -16.47 -11.45
C TYR A 989 -17.29 -17.98 -11.36
N ASP A 990 -18.03 -18.39 -10.33
CA ASP A 990 -18.49 -19.75 -10.10
C ASP A 990 -19.88 -19.76 -9.43
N LEU A 991 -20.39 -20.95 -9.13
CA LEU A 991 -21.66 -21.16 -8.43
C LEU A 991 -21.48 -21.37 -6.93
N ASN A 992 -20.27 -21.14 -6.40
CA ASN A 992 -20.01 -21.35 -4.99
C ASN A 992 -20.76 -20.30 -4.15
N PRO A 993 -21.03 -20.61 -2.87
CA PRO A 993 -21.51 -19.63 -1.91
C PRO A 993 -20.65 -18.36 -1.91
N GLY A 994 -21.29 -17.21 -1.67
CA GLY A 994 -20.57 -15.94 -1.55
C GLY A 994 -19.69 -15.87 -0.30
N TYR A 995 -19.24 -14.66 0.05
CA TYR A 995 -18.43 -14.42 1.23
C TYR A 995 -19.11 -14.91 2.53
N ALA A 996 -20.44 -14.91 2.58
CA ALA A 996 -21.19 -15.39 3.72
C ALA A 996 -21.23 -16.92 3.87
N GLY A 997 -20.75 -17.69 2.88
CA GLY A 997 -20.78 -19.15 2.93
C GLY A 997 -22.19 -19.75 2.83
N VAL A 998 -23.17 -19.00 2.34
CA VAL A 998 -24.57 -19.45 2.18
C VAL A 998 -24.88 -19.69 0.72
N GLU A 999 -25.40 -20.88 0.40
CA GLU A 999 -25.86 -21.21 -0.95
C GLU A 999 -26.89 -20.21 -1.45
N ASN A 1000 -26.85 -19.90 -2.75
CA ASN A 1000 -27.77 -18.94 -3.35
C ASN A 1000 -28.89 -19.68 -4.10
N PRO A 1001 -30.14 -19.65 -3.61
CA PRO A 1001 -31.28 -20.29 -4.28
C PRO A 1001 -31.50 -19.88 -5.74
N LEU A 1002 -30.95 -18.73 -6.18
CA LEU A 1002 -31.04 -18.32 -7.57
C LEU A 1002 -30.27 -19.23 -8.53
N TYR A 1003 -29.23 -19.92 -8.06
CA TYR A 1003 -28.43 -20.80 -8.92
C TYR A 1003 -29.12 -22.12 -9.23
N THR A 1004 -30.10 -22.52 -8.41
CA THR A 1004 -30.85 -23.75 -8.56
C THR A 1004 -32.26 -23.52 -9.12
N ARG A 1005 -32.62 -22.26 -9.42
CA ARG A 1005 -33.91 -21.90 -10.03
C ARG A 1005 -33.97 -22.40 -11.47
N SER A 1006 -34.88 -23.34 -11.73
CA SER A 1006 -35.02 -24.04 -13.02
C SER A 1006 -35.64 -23.20 -14.14
N GLU A 1007 -36.31 -22.08 -13.82
CA GLU A 1007 -37.03 -21.25 -14.79
C GLU A 1007 -36.59 -19.78 -14.73
N GLY A 1008 -36.28 -19.20 -15.91
CA GLY A 1008 -35.99 -17.78 -16.05
C GLY A 1008 -34.62 -17.33 -15.56
N VAL A 1009 -33.68 -18.24 -15.25
CA VAL A 1009 -32.31 -17.89 -14.85
C VAL A 1009 -31.30 -18.51 -15.80
N VAL A 1010 -30.32 -17.72 -16.21
CA VAL A 1010 -29.15 -18.16 -16.98
C VAL A 1010 -27.89 -17.81 -16.20
N LEU A 1011 -27.00 -18.79 -16.07
CA LEU A 1011 -25.75 -18.67 -15.33
C LEU A 1011 -24.60 -18.64 -16.35
N LEU A 1012 -23.85 -17.54 -16.35
CA LEU A 1012 -22.64 -17.35 -17.14
C LEU A 1012 -21.44 -17.35 -16.20
N THR A 1013 -20.86 -18.53 -15.98
CA THR A 1013 -19.69 -18.71 -15.12
C THR A 1013 -18.40 -18.32 -15.82
N GLY A 1014 -17.41 -17.85 -15.04
CA GLY A 1014 -16.11 -17.37 -15.52
C GLY A 1014 -15.85 -15.89 -15.23
N ASP A 1015 -14.74 -15.36 -15.75
CA ASP A 1015 -14.38 -13.96 -15.55
C ASP A 1015 -15.50 -13.02 -16.03
N ALA A 1016 -15.76 -11.94 -15.28
CA ALA A 1016 -16.86 -11.04 -15.59
C ALA A 1016 -16.70 -10.39 -16.99
N LYS A 1017 -15.47 -10.15 -17.48
CA LYS A 1017 -15.22 -9.64 -18.83
C LYS A 1017 -15.59 -10.66 -19.91
N ASP A 1018 -15.36 -11.95 -19.68
CA ASP A 1018 -15.72 -13.01 -20.62
C ASP A 1018 -17.24 -13.16 -20.71
N SER A 1019 -17.92 -13.16 -19.57
CA SER A 1019 -19.39 -13.21 -19.50
C SER A 1019 -20.01 -11.98 -20.16
N LEU A 1020 -19.49 -10.77 -19.87
CA LEU A 1020 -19.95 -9.54 -20.54
C LEU A 1020 -19.66 -9.56 -22.04
N SER A 1021 -18.56 -10.14 -22.49
CA SER A 1021 -18.26 -10.29 -23.92
C SER A 1021 -19.30 -11.16 -24.64
N LYS A 1022 -19.77 -12.24 -24.00
CA LYS A 1022 -20.88 -13.07 -24.51
C LYS A 1022 -22.20 -12.28 -24.58
N LEU A 1023 -22.50 -11.48 -23.55
CA LEU A 1023 -23.68 -10.60 -23.56
C LEU A 1023 -23.61 -9.52 -24.64
N HIS A 1024 -22.41 -8.98 -24.87
CA HIS A 1024 -22.14 -8.01 -25.92
C HIS A 1024 -22.38 -8.59 -27.31
N GLN A 1025 -22.01 -9.86 -27.52
CA GLN A 1025 -22.24 -10.59 -28.78
C GLN A 1025 -23.73 -10.91 -28.97
N ALA A 1026 -24.46 -11.26 -27.91
CA ALA A 1026 -25.89 -11.54 -27.98
C ALA A 1026 -26.74 -10.32 -28.39
N LEU A 1027 -26.23 -9.09 -28.20
CA LEU A 1027 -26.90 -7.85 -28.59
C LEU A 1027 -26.50 -7.32 -29.99
N VAL A 1028 -25.49 -7.90 -30.63
CA VAL A 1028 -25.11 -7.66 -32.03
C VAL A 1028 -26.03 -8.49 -32.93
#